data_AF-A0A820B5P6-F1
#
_entry.id   AF-A0A820B5P6-F1
#
_cell.length_a   1.000
_cell.length_b   1.000
_cell.length_c   1.000
_cell.angle_alpha   90.00
_cell.angle_beta   90.00
_cell.angle_gamma   90.00
#
_symmetry.space_group_name_H-M   'P 1'
#
loop_
_entity.id
_entity.type
_entity.pdbx_description
1 polymer ?
#
loop_
_entity_poly.entity_id
_entity_poly.type
_entity_poly.pdbx_seq_one_letter_code
_entity_poly.pdbx_strand_id
1 'polypeptide(L)'
;MYKADFNAADQADRFIEYRRRLKENQNLRYRQRIFHKYNFHPPTNSIANSSIENNIDVHANDQHSHNETYQEKENAVVVPVDVEPMDAQSTDDDVELNEDSQSYVDPQSNEDSQPSEDGDHEDVFPNEEGDNTSEDHFLSQLVNFIHSANLNKTTTNSLLSLLRSKCSCNAGGIPKTIDALWKLLDIKFDFDTYYFCSMCFAELLKYDDVCPTCCSKGTVNSELCIFSLSNEIDRVVKSNIDLIRWYSIPENQLVADVVNGNRYKNNTSESCLSLMISTDGKPIVKSKNKQTSVWPILSFLVEIPPPVREHVNNTLLLGLWHSPVTPPCHLLLNRIVDNIKCLIATGINIVIKKKIMHFSIKIQLFSGDLPARAKVNQLSNHNGYYACSMCLFQGRRCLRPCGYHTLYRWVDFIQAPQKQRTQEHINICSKRLDHVNKNLFGVIGISPISSILSIPQQSTFDYFHLVLEVHFRYLLSEWYSMIKQNEKALKLIDQYLDGIKYPHTFNRKPGDFSKFNKWKASELRCFMIYIVLPLLFKLSLEVPNCVPNVLISHFLLLFIYIRTLRHFDKRDHIENMPPYIHVYLSYFSKLYNPCKELFSVHALIHLWQQAQEHGALAYHSRKLPTNLRKARAWICHFRTPNGLLVVYYTSTQFKT
;
A
#
# COMPACT_ATOMS: atom_id res chain seq x y z
N MET A 1 -2.91 -30.88 25.38
CA MET A 1 -4.28 -30.74 24.83
C MET A 1 -4.80 -29.36 25.20
N TYR A 2 -4.54 -28.35 24.37
CA TYR A 2 -5.02 -26.99 24.58
C TYR A 2 -6.36 -26.82 23.87
N LYS A 3 -7.45 -26.66 24.63
CA LYS A 3 -8.66 -25.98 24.15
C LYS A 3 -8.29 -24.51 24.00
N ALA A 4 -8.19 -24.04 22.77
CA ALA A 4 -8.09 -22.63 22.46
C ALA A 4 -9.51 -22.07 22.37
N ASP A 5 -9.87 -21.19 23.29
CA ASP A 5 -11.13 -20.44 23.22
C ASP A 5 -11.13 -19.56 21.96
N PHE A 6 -12.13 -19.82 21.12
CA PHE A 6 -12.44 -19.08 19.90
C PHE A 6 -12.99 -17.70 20.25
N ASN A 7 -12.17 -16.65 20.15
CA ASN A 7 -12.62 -15.26 20.31
C ASN A 7 -12.49 -14.40 19.04
N ALA A 8 -12.00 -14.99 17.93
CA ALA A 8 -11.96 -14.32 16.61
C ALA A 8 -13.31 -14.40 15.87
N ALA A 9 -14.15 -15.40 16.19
CA ALA A 9 -15.49 -15.56 15.62
C ALA A 9 -16.45 -14.48 16.15
N ASP A 10 -16.42 -14.21 17.46
CA ASP A 10 -17.30 -13.19 18.09
C ASP A 10 -17.01 -11.77 17.56
N GLN A 11 -15.74 -11.42 17.32
CA GLN A 11 -15.37 -10.15 16.69
C GLN A 11 -15.85 -10.06 15.22
N ALA A 12 -15.79 -11.17 14.48
CA ALA A 12 -16.30 -11.24 13.11
C ALA A 12 -17.84 -11.14 13.08
N ASP A 13 -18.53 -11.78 14.02
CA ASP A 13 -19.99 -11.76 14.13
C ASP A 13 -20.51 -10.39 14.56
N ARG A 14 -19.82 -9.70 15.49
CA ARG A 14 -20.10 -8.28 15.83
C ARG A 14 -19.92 -7.35 14.63
N PHE A 15 -18.90 -7.59 13.80
CA PHE A 15 -18.67 -6.84 12.56
C PHE A 15 -19.73 -7.14 11.49
N ILE A 16 -20.20 -8.38 11.39
CA ILE A 16 -21.30 -8.80 10.51
C ILE A 16 -22.63 -8.19 10.96
N GLU A 17 -22.92 -8.17 12.25
CA GLU A 17 -24.10 -7.57 12.85
C GLU A 17 -24.11 -6.05 12.69
N TYR A 18 -22.96 -5.39 12.85
CA TYR A 18 -22.78 -3.98 12.52
C TYR A 18 -22.99 -3.71 11.02
N ARG A 19 -22.47 -4.59 10.13
CA ARG A 19 -22.76 -4.55 8.69
C ARG A 19 -24.25 -4.74 8.38
N ARG A 20 -24.97 -5.52 9.19
CA ARG A 20 -26.42 -5.75 9.08
C ARG A 20 -27.20 -4.48 9.45
N ARG A 21 -26.81 -3.77 10.51
CA ARG A 21 -27.37 -2.46 10.88
C ARG A 21 -27.06 -1.36 9.85
N LEU A 22 -25.89 -1.43 9.21
CA LEU A 22 -25.56 -0.59 8.05
C LEU A 22 -26.38 -0.93 6.78
N LYS A 23 -27.02 -2.11 6.68
CA LYS A 23 -27.97 -2.42 5.58
C LYS A 23 -29.31 -1.69 5.75
N GLU A 24 -29.64 -1.22 6.95
CA GLU A 24 -30.92 -0.59 7.25
C GLU A 24 -30.94 0.93 6.96
N ASN A 25 -29.78 1.54 6.65
CA ASN A 25 -29.69 2.94 6.23
C ASN A 25 -29.00 3.11 4.85
N GLN A 26 -29.81 3.51 3.87
CA GLN A 26 -29.49 4.03 2.51
C GLN A 26 -29.14 3.05 1.36
N ASN A 27 -29.96 3.19 0.30
CA ASN A 27 -29.86 2.77 -1.11
C ASN A 27 -29.99 1.28 -1.48
N LEU A 28 -31.24 0.81 -1.40
CA LEU A 28 -31.76 -0.52 -1.73
C LEU A 28 -31.71 -0.94 -3.22
N ARG A 29 -31.58 -0.04 -4.20
CA ARG A 29 -31.67 -0.44 -5.63
C ARG A 29 -30.37 -0.94 -6.25
N TYR A 30 -29.20 -0.57 -5.71
CA TYR A 30 -27.90 -1.09 -6.19
C TYR A 30 -27.59 -2.50 -5.66
N ARG A 31 -28.14 -2.86 -4.49
CA ARG A 31 -27.87 -4.16 -3.83
C ARG A 31 -28.81 -5.29 -4.27
N GLN A 32 -30.00 -4.98 -4.78
CA GLN A 32 -30.93 -5.99 -5.30
C GLN A 32 -30.33 -6.80 -6.47
N ARG A 33 -29.50 -6.18 -7.32
CA ARG A 33 -28.85 -6.88 -8.46
C ARG A 33 -27.74 -7.86 -8.06
N ILE A 34 -27.15 -7.74 -6.86
CA ILE A 34 -26.12 -8.67 -6.37
C ILE A 34 -26.74 -9.84 -5.58
N PHE A 35 -27.90 -9.63 -4.95
CA PHE A 35 -28.52 -10.64 -4.07
C PHE A 35 -29.21 -11.78 -4.83
N HIS A 36 -29.74 -11.55 -6.04
CA HIS A 36 -30.31 -12.62 -6.86
C HIS A 36 -29.28 -13.61 -7.43
N LYS A 37 -27.97 -13.33 -7.28
CA LYS A 37 -26.87 -14.16 -7.79
C LYS A 37 -26.46 -15.30 -6.84
N TYR A 38 -26.93 -15.32 -5.58
CA TYR A 38 -26.45 -16.27 -4.57
C TYR A 38 -27.59 -16.82 -3.67
N ASN A 39 -28.56 -17.50 -4.28
CA ASN A 39 -29.68 -18.20 -3.62
C ASN A 39 -29.33 -18.78 -2.24
N PHE A 40 -29.95 -18.23 -1.18
CA PHE A 40 -30.12 -18.92 0.10
C PHE A 40 -31.54 -18.64 0.62
N HIS A 41 -32.36 -19.68 0.72
CA HIS A 41 -33.66 -19.64 1.37
C HIS A 41 -33.50 -19.60 2.91
N PRO A 42 -34.34 -18.87 3.64
CA PRO A 42 -34.38 -18.95 5.09
C PRO A 42 -35.13 -20.23 5.55
N PRO A 43 -34.70 -20.89 6.64
CA PRO A 43 -35.55 -21.89 7.29
C PRO A 43 -36.66 -21.19 8.10
N THR A 44 -37.85 -21.76 8.01
CA THR A 44 -39.06 -21.40 8.76
C THR A 44 -38.94 -21.76 10.24
N ASN A 45 -39.44 -20.87 11.11
CA ASN A 45 -39.57 -21.04 12.56
C ASN A 45 -40.35 -22.29 12.98
N SER A 46 -39.97 -22.88 14.11
CA SER A 46 -40.92 -23.45 15.08
C SER A 46 -40.39 -23.34 16.52
N ILE A 47 -41.30 -22.90 17.38
CA ILE A 47 -41.21 -22.58 18.81
C ILE A 47 -41.13 -23.87 19.67
N ALA A 48 -40.39 -23.84 20.79
CA ALA A 48 -40.79 -24.51 22.05
C ALA A 48 -39.97 -24.03 23.27
N ASN A 49 -40.68 -23.73 24.35
CA ASN A 49 -40.23 -23.32 25.69
C ASN A 49 -39.49 -24.43 26.45
N SER A 50 -38.62 -24.07 27.41
CA SER A 50 -38.89 -24.20 28.87
C SER A 50 -37.62 -24.10 29.75
N SER A 51 -37.87 -23.46 30.89
CA SER A 51 -37.17 -23.31 32.17
C SER A 51 -36.41 -24.52 32.73
N ILE A 52 -35.39 -24.28 33.57
CA ILE A 52 -35.39 -24.58 35.02
C ILE A 52 -34.07 -24.13 35.69
N GLU A 53 -34.25 -23.51 36.85
CA GLU A 53 -33.30 -23.06 37.87
C GLU A 53 -32.60 -24.23 38.60
N ASN A 54 -31.37 -24.03 39.08
CA ASN A 54 -31.07 -23.86 40.52
C ASN A 54 -29.59 -24.14 40.86
N ASN A 55 -28.97 -23.13 41.49
CA ASN A 55 -28.23 -23.15 42.76
C ASN A 55 -27.44 -24.40 43.18
N ILE A 56 -26.20 -24.17 43.67
CA ILE A 56 -25.85 -24.27 45.10
C ILE A 56 -24.42 -23.75 45.34
N ASP A 57 -24.31 -22.90 46.37
CA ASP A 57 -23.11 -22.40 47.04
C ASP A 57 -22.23 -23.51 47.68
N VAL A 58 -20.96 -23.20 47.96
CA VAL A 58 -20.42 -23.06 49.34
C VAL A 58 -18.88 -23.06 49.33
N HIS A 59 -18.36 -22.06 50.04
CA HIS A 59 -17.00 -21.82 50.52
C HIS A 59 -16.17 -23.02 50.99
N ALA A 60 -14.83 -22.94 50.84
CA ALA A 60 -13.88 -23.14 51.95
C ALA A 60 -12.50 -22.54 51.62
N ASN A 61 -11.93 -21.86 52.61
CA ASN A 61 -10.57 -21.33 52.71
C ASN A 61 -9.49 -22.42 52.61
N ASP A 62 -8.27 -22.05 52.20
CA ASP A 62 -7.14 -22.06 53.13
C ASP A 62 -5.92 -21.25 52.64
N GLN A 63 -5.26 -20.63 53.62
CA GLN A 63 -4.11 -19.75 53.52
C GLN A 63 -2.80 -20.57 53.48
N HIS A 64 -1.78 -20.09 52.79
CA HIS A 64 -0.50 -19.76 53.45
C HIS A 64 0.46 -18.96 52.56
N SER A 65 1.08 -18.01 53.25
CA SER A 65 2.13 -17.05 52.92
C SER A 65 3.49 -17.67 52.56
N HIS A 66 4.28 -16.96 51.75
CA HIS A 66 5.62 -16.50 52.16
C HIS A 66 6.15 -15.38 51.25
N ASN A 67 6.60 -14.30 51.90
CA ASN A 67 7.37 -13.19 51.35
C ASN A 67 8.79 -13.65 50.94
N GLU A 68 9.40 -12.96 49.97
CA GLU A 68 10.72 -12.35 50.15
C GLU A 68 11.05 -11.34 49.03
N THR A 69 11.64 -10.23 49.46
CA THR A 69 11.94 -8.99 48.73
C THR A 69 13.45 -8.87 48.58
N TYR A 70 13.99 -8.48 47.43
CA TYR A 70 15.32 -7.85 47.33
C TYR A 70 15.41 -6.86 46.15
N GLN A 71 15.67 -5.59 46.48
CA GLN A 71 16.27 -4.55 45.62
C GLN A 71 17.79 -4.89 45.46
N GLU A 72 18.65 -4.37 44.59
CA GLU A 72 18.83 -3.07 43.93
C GLU A 72 20.16 -3.14 43.13
N LYS A 73 20.35 -2.33 42.06
CA LYS A 73 21.54 -1.47 41.79
C LYS A 73 21.95 -1.29 40.32
N GLU A 74 22.00 0.00 39.98
CA GLU A 74 22.68 0.64 38.86
C GLU A 74 24.20 0.50 38.95
N ASN A 75 24.89 0.60 37.80
CA ASN A 75 26.21 1.25 37.73
C ASN A 75 26.51 1.74 36.31
N ALA A 76 26.90 3.01 36.24
CA ALA A 76 27.42 3.70 35.07
C ALA A 76 28.94 3.51 34.95
N VAL A 77 29.47 3.41 33.73
CA VAL A 77 30.90 3.60 33.44
C VAL A 77 31.04 4.35 32.11
N VAL A 78 31.81 5.45 32.16
CA VAL A 78 32.27 6.30 31.05
C VAL A 78 33.77 6.13 30.92
N VAL A 79 34.33 5.87 29.73
CA VAL A 79 35.71 6.22 29.32
C VAL A 79 35.79 6.32 27.77
N PRO A 80 36.55 7.26 27.16
CA PRO A 80 36.52 7.64 25.74
C PRO A 80 37.61 6.94 24.90
N VAL A 81 37.70 7.22 23.59
CA VAL A 81 38.95 7.43 22.80
C VAL A 81 38.64 7.65 21.31
N ASP A 82 39.39 8.60 20.75
CA ASP A 82 39.49 9.12 19.38
C ASP A 82 39.86 8.12 18.30
N VAL A 83 39.40 8.36 17.05
CA VAL A 83 40.14 7.98 15.82
C VAL A 83 39.84 9.00 14.71
N GLU A 84 40.91 9.64 14.22
CA GLU A 84 40.99 10.53 13.05
C GLU A 84 40.80 9.79 11.70
N PRO A 85 40.51 10.51 10.58
CA PRO A 85 39.99 9.91 9.36
C PRO A 85 41.09 9.43 8.42
N MET A 86 40.85 8.30 7.73
CA MET A 86 41.64 7.88 6.57
C MET A 86 40.84 8.13 5.28
N ASP A 87 41.46 8.90 4.39
CA ASP A 87 41.03 9.20 3.04
C ASP A 87 40.85 7.95 2.16
N ALA A 88 39.78 7.93 1.39
CA ALA A 88 39.70 7.19 0.14
C ALA A 88 38.65 7.83 -0.79
N GLN A 89 39.13 8.69 -1.68
CA GLN A 89 38.40 9.19 -2.84
C GLN A 89 38.18 8.03 -3.83
N SER A 90 36.95 7.81 -4.29
CA SER A 90 36.70 7.24 -5.62
C SER A 90 35.29 7.55 -6.10
N THR A 91 35.24 8.12 -7.28
CA THR A 91 34.10 8.48 -8.12
C THR A 91 33.42 7.24 -8.71
N ASP A 92 32.10 7.11 -8.57
CA ASP A 92 31.30 6.10 -9.28
C ASP A 92 30.35 6.82 -10.25
N ASP A 93 30.62 6.68 -11.55
CA ASP A 93 29.74 7.03 -12.66
C ASP A 93 28.95 5.78 -13.08
N ASP A 94 27.61 5.87 -13.06
CA ASP A 94 26.69 4.80 -13.47
C ASP A 94 26.36 4.90 -14.97
N VAL A 95 26.70 3.85 -15.74
CA VAL A 95 26.29 3.67 -17.14
C VAL A 95 25.38 2.45 -17.25
N GLU A 96 24.11 2.67 -17.59
CA GLU A 96 23.13 1.62 -17.91
C GLU A 96 23.24 1.21 -19.40
N LEU A 97 23.40 -0.09 -19.66
CA LEU A 97 23.34 -0.68 -21.01
C LEU A 97 22.05 -1.51 -21.17
N ASN A 98 21.32 -1.23 -22.25
CA ASN A 98 20.15 -1.97 -22.72
C ASN A 98 20.53 -2.85 -23.91
N GLU A 99 19.90 -4.03 -24.01
CA GLU A 99 19.98 -4.92 -25.18
C GLU A 99 18.62 -5.12 -25.87
N ASP A 100 18.75 -5.39 -27.17
CA ASP A 100 17.78 -5.25 -28.26
C ASP A 100 16.72 -6.35 -28.39
N SER A 101 15.68 -6.06 -29.19
CA SER A 101 15.19 -6.99 -30.23
C SER A 101 14.05 -6.40 -31.09
N GLN A 102 14.17 -6.71 -32.38
CA GLN A 102 13.47 -6.36 -33.63
C GLN A 102 12.01 -6.88 -33.70
N SER A 103 11.01 -6.06 -34.08
CA SER A 103 10.47 -5.76 -35.42
C SER A 103 9.77 -6.91 -36.15
N TYR A 104 8.44 -6.82 -36.34
CA TYR A 104 7.74 -7.43 -37.48
C TYR A 104 6.52 -6.58 -37.86
N VAL A 105 6.28 -6.53 -39.17
CA VAL A 105 5.47 -5.57 -39.93
C VAL A 105 4.06 -6.12 -40.19
N ASP A 106 3.09 -5.20 -40.19
CA ASP A 106 1.67 -5.35 -40.54
C ASP A 106 1.49 -5.40 -42.08
N PRO A 107 0.37 -5.94 -42.59
CA PRO A 107 -0.32 -5.13 -43.59
C PRO A 107 -1.85 -5.09 -43.45
N GLN A 108 -2.30 -3.86 -43.63
CA GLN A 108 -3.64 -3.34 -43.89
C GLN A 108 -4.48 -4.15 -44.91
N SER A 109 -5.80 -4.07 -44.75
CA SER A 109 -6.69 -3.75 -45.87
C SER A 109 -8.02 -3.12 -45.42
N ASN A 110 -8.24 -1.90 -45.93
CA ASN A 110 -9.52 -1.18 -46.06
C ASN A 110 -10.65 -2.05 -46.65
N GLU A 111 -11.91 -1.72 -46.36
CA GLU A 111 -12.86 -1.22 -47.37
C GLU A 111 -14.22 -0.83 -46.76
N ASP A 112 -14.81 0.16 -47.43
CA ASP A 112 -16.00 0.96 -47.11
C ASP A 112 -17.33 0.21 -47.28
N SER A 113 -18.41 0.72 -46.67
CA SER A 113 -19.64 1.21 -47.36
C SER A 113 -20.86 1.22 -46.44
N GLN A 114 -21.60 2.35 -46.49
CA GLN A 114 -22.88 2.63 -45.84
C GLN A 114 -24.08 2.05 -46.66
N PRO A 115 -25.34 2.49 -46.46
CA PRO A 115 -26.31 2.10 -45.43
C PRO A 115 -27.63 1.57 -46.04
N SER A 116 -28.57 1.09 -45.23
CA SER A 116 -29.97 0.94 -45.67
C SER A 116 -30.96 1.23 -44.55
N GLU A 117 -31.97 2.01 -44.94
CA GLU A 117 -33.10 2.58 -44.20
C GLU A 117 -34.14 1.52 -43.78
N ASP A 118 -34.90 1.83 -42.72
CA ASP A 118 -36.38 1.86 -42.71
C ASP A 118 -36.98 1.69 -41.30
N GLY A 119 -38.00 2.49 -41.01
CA GLY A 119 -39.07 2.11 -40.08
C GLY A 119 -39.35 3.07 -38.92
N ASP A 120 -40.18 4.07 -39.20
CA ASP A 120 -40.81 4.98 -38.25
C ASP A 120 -41.70 4.27 -37.21
N HIS A 121 -41.65 4.75 -35.96
CA HIS A 121 -42.82 4.84 -35.08
C HIS A 121 -42.63 6.03 -34.13
N GLU A 122 -43.46 7.05 -34.35
CA GLU A 122 -43.63 8.22 -33.47
C GLU A 122 -44.35 7.82 -32.19
N ASP A 123 -43.76 8.12 -31.03
CA ASP A 123 -44.50 8.29 -29.78
C ASP A 123 -44.24 9.70 -29.25
N VAL A 124 -45.32 10.48 -29.26
CA VAL A 124 -45.40 11.88 -28.80
C VAL A 124 -45.32 11.92 -27.27
N PHE A 125 -44.39 12.71 -26.72
CA PHE A 125 -44.41 13.13 -25.31
C PHE A 125 -44.92 14.58 -25.19
N PRO A 126 -45.80 14.90 -24.22
CA PRO A 126 -46.33 16.25 -24.05
C PRO A 126 -45.26 17.18 -23.47
N ASN A 127 -45.23 18.40 -24.00
CA ASN A 127 -44.49 19.53 -23.45
C ASN A 127 -45.10 19.95 -22.10
N GLU A 128 -44.30 20.00 -21.04
CA GLU A 128 -44.60 20.84 -19.88
C GLU A 128 -43.40 21.73 -19.56
N GLU A 129 -43.71 23.01 -19.37
CA GLU A 129 -42.81 24.12 -19.12
C GLU A 129 -42.18 24.03 -17.71
N GLY A 130 -40.87 24.31 -17.65
CA GLY A 130 -40.23 25.04 -16.55
C GLY A 130 -40.13 24.35 -15.19
N ASP A 131 -39.08 23.55 -14.99
CA ASP A 131 -38.42 23.51 -13.67
C ASP A 131 -36.91 23.16 -13.81
N ASN A 132 -36.04 24.09 -13.43
CA ASN A 132 -34.57 23.90 -13.40
C ASN A 132 -34.16 22.74 -12.46
N THR A 133 -35.06 22.29 -11.58
CA THR A 133 -34.84 21.15 -10.67
C THR A 133 -34.79 19.79 -11.40
N SER A 134 -35.45 19.64 -12.55
CA SER A 134 -35.50 18.38 -13.30
C SER A 134 -34.19 18.11 -14.06
N GLU A 135 -33.55 19.16 -14.57
CA GLU A 135 -32.30 19.10 -15.33
C GLU A 135 -31.12 18.80 -14.40
N ASP A 136 -31.02 19.49 -13.26
CA ASP A 136 -30.00 19.21 -12.23
C ASP A 136 -30.15 17.79 -11.65
N HIS A 137 -31.38 17.31 -11.48
CA HIS A 137 -31.64 15.94 -11.04
C HIS A 137 -31.17 14.92 -12.07
N PHE A 138 -31.49 15.14 -13.35
CA PHE A 138 -31.04 14.30 -14.46
C PHE A 138 -29.52 14.28 -14.58
N LEU A 139 -28.86 15.45 -14.53
CA LEU A 139 -27.41 15.55 -14.60
C LEU A 139 -26.74 14.88 -13.39
N SER A 140 -27.29 15.03 -12.19
CA SER A 140 -26.84 14.31 -11.00
C SER A 140 -26.99 12.79 -11.16
N GLN A 141 -28.10 12.31 -11.72
CA GLN A 141 -28.29 10.88 -12.04
C GLN A 141 -27.32 10.39 -13.12
N LEU A 142 -27.04 11.21 -14.13
CA LEU A 142 -26.07 10.91 -15.17
C LEU A 142 -24.66 10.77 -14.59
N VAL A 143 -24.28 11.65 -13.66
CA VAL A 143 -23.01 11.58 -12.94
C VAL A 143 -22.94 10.33 -12.06
N ASN A 144 -24.02 10.00 -11.34
CA ASN A 144 -24.15 8.74 -10.61
C ASN A 144 -23.97 7.51 -11.52
N PHE A 145 -24.55 7.55 -12.72
CA PHE A 145 -24.45 6.47 -13.69
C PHE A 145 -23.03 6.32 -14.23
N ILE A 146 -22.44 7.41 -14.74
CA ILE A 146 -21.04 7.47 -15.20
C ILE A 146 -20.12 6.86 -14.14
N HIS A 147 -20.37 7.21 -12.88
CA HIS A 147 -19.61 6.69 -11.76
C HIS A 147 -19.84 5.19 -11.51
N SER A 148 -21.10 4.77 -11.34
CA SER A 148 -21.46 3.38 -11.01
C SER A 148 -21.07 2.40 -12.12
N ALA A 149 -21.07 2.86 -13.37
CA ALA A 149 -20.62 2.11 -14.55
C ALA A 149 -19.11 2.24 -14.81
N ASN A 150 -18.41 3.12 -14.08
CA ASN A 150 -16.97 3.38 -14.18
C ASN A 150 -16.51 3.75 -15.61
N LEU A 151 -17.28 4.63 -16.26
CA LEU A 151 -17.03 5.05 -17.65
C LEU A 151 -15.80 5.96 -17.75
N ASN A 152 -14.98 5.74 -18.78
CA ASN A 152 -13.86 6.62 -19.12
C ASN A 152 -14.28 7.83 -19.95
N LYS A 153 -13.46 8.88 -20.07
CA LYS A 153 -13.80 10.13 -20.78
C LYS A 153 -14.23 9.90 -22.21
N THR A 154 -13.59 8.98 -22.93
CA THR A 154 -14.00 8.64 -24.30
C THR A 154 -15.41 8.04 -24.29
N THR A 155 -15.67 7.03 -23.45
CA THR A 155 -16.99 6.41 -23.32
C THR A 155 -18.06 7.35 -22.76
N THR A 156 -17.69 8.27 -21.87
CA THR A 156 -18.59 9.29 -21.32
C THR A 156 -18.92 10.33 -22.37
N ASN A 157 -17.95 10.78 -23.17
CA ASN A 157 -18.20 11.66 -24.31
C ASN A 157 -19.07 10.96 -25.37
N SER A 158 -18.85 9.66 -25.62
CA SER A 158 -19.73 8.87 -26.50
C SER A 158 -21.14 8.74 -25.93
N LEU A 159 -21.30 8.51 -24.62
CA LEU A 159 -22.59 8.48 -23.94
C LEU A 159 -23.31 9.84 -24.04
N LEU A 160 -22.60 10.94 -23.77
CA LEU A 160 -23.14 12.30 -23.92
C LEU A 160 -23.55 12.57 -25.37
N SER A 161 -22.76 12.12 -26.35
CA SER A 161 -23.10 12.21 -27.77
C SER A 161 -24.34 11.38 -28.13
N LEU A 162 -24.46 10.18 -27.57
CA LEU A 162 -25.63 9.30 -27.77
C LEU A 162 -26.89 9.93 -27.18
N LEU A 163 -26.83 10.44 -25.94
CA LEU A 163 -27.94 11.13 -25.30
C LEU A 163 -28.39 12.35 -26.11
N ARG A 164 -27.43 13.13 -26.63
CA ARG A 164 -27.73 14.28 -27.51
C ARG A 164 -28.36 13.89 -28.84
N SER A 165 -28.05 12.70 -29.37
CA SER A 165 -28.62 12.23 -30.64
C SER A 165 -30.08 11.75 -30.53
N LYS A 166 -30.56 11.44 -29.32
CA LYS A 166 -31.92 10.91 -29.09
C LYS A 166 -32.85 11.88 -28.35
N CYS A 167 -32.33 12.92 -27.70
CA CYS A 167 -33.12 13.97 -27.08
C CYS A 167 -33.46 15.09 -28.09
N SER A 168 -34.47 14.87 -28.94
CA SER A 168 -34.87 15.81 -30.00
C SER A 168 -35.52 17.12 -29.49
N CYS A 169 -35.91 17.20 -28.22
CA CYS A 169 -36.65 18.35 -27.67
C CYS A 169 -35.88 19.21 -26.64
N ASN A 170 -34.67 18.85 -26.20
CA ASN A 170 -33.89 19.65 -25.24
C ASN A 170 -32.36 19.42 -25.32
N ALA A 171 -31.80 19.33 -26.54
CA ALA A 171 -30.37 19.12 -26.75
C ALA A 171 -29.44 20.26 -26.24
N GLY A 172 -30.02 21.39 -25.81
CA GLY A 172 -29.31 22.55 -25.24
C GLY A 172 -28.78 22.33 -23.82
N GLY A 173 -29.42 21.45 -23.03
CA GLY A 173 -29.07 21.18 -21.64
C GLY A 173 -27.98 20.12 -21.41
N ILE A 174 -27.79 19.21 -22.39
CA ILE A 174 -26.83 18.11 -22.26
C ILE A 174 -25.44 18.54 -22.77
N PRO A 175 -24.40 18.53 -21.92
CA PRO A 175 -23.06 19.00 -22.27
C PRO A 175 -22.41 18.19 -23.38
N LYS A 176 -21.68 18.87 -24.29
CA LYS A 176 -20.99 18.20 -25.42
C LYS A 176 -19.82 17.31 -24.99
N THR A 177 -19.23 17.64 -23.85
CA THR A 177 -18.05 16.96 -23.32
C THR A 177 -18.20 16.80 -21.82
N ILE A 178 -17.49 15.84 -21.26
CA ILE A 178 -17.39 15.65 -19.82
C ILE A 178 -16.90 16.94 -19.11
N ASP A 179 -16.02 17.72 -19.75
CA ASP A 179 -15.49 18.97 -19.21
C ASP A 179 -16.56 20.07 -19.14
N ALA A 180 -17.43 20.12 -20.15
CA ALA A 180 -18.60 21.00 -20.14
C ALA A 180 -19.61 20.55 -19.07
N LEU A 181 -19.76 19.24 -18.82
CA LEU A 181 -20.61 18.70 -17.75
C LEU A 181 -20.13 19.13 -16.37
N TRP A 182 -18.83 19.12 -16.12
CA TRP A 182 -18.27 19.59 -14.85
C TRP A 182 -18.45 21.08 -14.63
N LYS A 183 -18.23 21.88 -15.68
CA LYS A 183 -18.50 23.33 -15.62
C LYS A 183 -19.96 23.62 -15.34
N LEU A 184 -20.88 22.86 -15.93
CA LEU A 184 -22.31 23.06 -15.76
C LEU A 184 -22.78 22.71 -14.33
N LEU A 185 -22.16 21.70 -13.71
CA LEU A 185 -22.44 21.28 -12.34
C LEU A 185 -21.67 22.06 -11.26
N ASP A 186 -20.95 23.12 -11.64
CA ASP A 186 -20.02 23.88 -10.79
C ASP A 186 -19.09 22.97 -9.96
N ILE A 187 -18.66 21.85 -10.55
CA ILE A 187 -17.71 20.95 -9.88
C ILE A 187 -16.34 21.61 -9.95
N LYS A 188 -15.94 22.24 -8.85
CA LYS A 188 -14.62 22.83 -8.69
C LYS A 188 -13.60 21.77 -8.33
N PHE A 189 -12.47 21.81 -9.03
CA PHE A 189 -11.32 20.96 -8.78
C PHE A 189 -10.46 21.62 -7.71
N ASP A 190 -10.46 21.06 -6.50
CA ASP A 190 -9.72 21.63 -5.38
C ASP A 190 -8.36 20.94 -5.21
N PHE A 191 -7.42 21.32 -6.08
CA PHE A 191 -6.01 20.98 -5.95
C PHE A 191 -5.14 22.06 -6.58
N ASP A 192 -3.99 22.30 -5.97
CA ASP A 192 -2.97 23.18 -6.52
C ASP A 192 -2.11 22.39 -7.49
N THR A 193 -1.74 23.02 -8.61
CA THR A 193 -0.87 22.41 -9.61
C THR A 193 0.41 23.21 -9.75
N TYR A 194 1.53 22.50 -9.76
CA TYR A 194 2.87 23.07 -9.91
C TYR A 194 3.58 22.38 -11.06
N TYR A 195 4.31 23.17 -11.85
CA TYR A 195 5.02 22.69 -13.02
C TYR A 195 6.53 22.86 -12.83
N PHE A 196 7.31 21.88 -13.29
CA PHE A 196 8.76 21.91 -13.17
C PHE A 196 9.44 21.46 -14.47
N CYS A 197 10.59 22.05 -14.76
CA CYS A 197 11.46 21.54 -15.81
C CYS A 197 11.97 20.15 -15.46
N SER A 198 11.82 19.17 -16.35
CA SER A 198 12.30 17.79 -16.08
C SER A 198 13.83 17.63 -16.13
N MET A 199 14.57 18.65 -16.58
CA MET A 199 16.03 18.63 -16.67
C MET A 199 16.69 19.25 -15.44
N CYS A 200 16.30 20.47 -15.08
CA CYS A 200 16.91 21.23 -13.99
C CYS A 200 16.00 21.44 -12.78
N PHE A 201 14.74 20.98 -12.85
CA PHE A 201 13.73 21.10 -11.81
C PHE A 201 13.37 22.54 -11.39
N ALA A 202 13.71 23.55 -12.20
CA ALA A 202 13.21 24.91 -12.02
C ALA A 202 11.68 24.95 -12.16
N GLU A 203 11.02 25.72 -11.31
CA GLU A 203 9.57 25.93 -11.33
C GLU A 203 9.14 26.72 -12.57
N LEU A 204 8.02 26.32 -13.17
CA LEU A 204 7.45 26.88 -14.39
C LEU A 204 6.04 27.42 -14.12
N LEU A 205 5.60 28.40 -14.92
CA LEU A 205 4.25 28.95 -14.80
C LEU A 205 3.21 28.02 -15.45
N LYS A 206 3.56 27.35 -16.54
CA LYS A 206 2.71 26.38 -17.25
C LYS A 206 3.48 25.12 -17.65
N TYR A 207 2.74 24.04 -17.86
CA TYR A 207 3.31 22.75 -18.26
C TYR A 207 4.09 22.79 -19.57
N ASP A 208 3.75 23.64 -20.54
CA ASP A 208 4.45 23.68 -21.84
C ASP A 208 5.47 24.83 -21.94
N ASP A 209 5.76 25.52 -20.84
CA ASP A 209 6.70 26.64 -20.86
C ASP A 209 8.13 26.17 -21.12
N VAL A 210 8.86 27.00 -21.87
CA VAL A 210 10.31 26.85 -22.04
C VAL A 210 10.98 27.17 -20.71
N CYS A 211 11.83 26.26 -20.23
CA CYS A 211 12.52 26.48 -18.97
C CYS A 211 13.39 27.76 -19.03
N PRO A 212 13.21 28.71 -18.10
CA PRO A 212 13.99 29.94 -18.09
C PRO A 212 15.47 29.71 -17.74
N THR A 213 15.78 28.61 -17.03
CA THR A 213 17.13 28.32 -16.54
C THR A 213 17.99 27.58 -17.55
N CYS A 214 17.47 26.53 -18.19
CA CYS A 214 18.24 25.71 -19.13
C CYS A 214 17.84 25.87 -20.60
N CYS A 215 16.85 26.72 -20.91
CA CYS A 215 16.36 27.06 -22.25
C CYS A 215 16.02 25.85 -23.14
N SER A 216 15.81 24.67 -22.56
CA SER A 216 15.51 23.45 -23.30
C SER A 216 14.12 23.55 -23.93
N LYS A 217 14.07 23.68 -25.27
CA LYS A 217 12.83 23.55 -26.04
C LYS A 217 12.51 22.07 -26.24
N GLY A 218 11.35 21.61 -25.75
CA GLY A 218 10.71 20.42 -26.31
C GLY A 218 10.89 19.07 -25.62
N THR A 219 11.20 18.97 -24.32
CA THR A 219 11.17 17.67 -23.63
C THR A 219 10.43 17.71 -22.30
N VAL A 220 9.16 17.30 -22.37
CA VAL A 220 8.31 16.74 -21.31
C VAL A 220 8.53 17.32 -19.91
N ASN A 221 7.80 18.37 -19.53
CA ASN A 221 7.85 18.94 -18.18
C ASN A 221 7.21 18.01 -17.14
N SER A 222 7.47 18.30 -15.86
CA SER A 222 6.95 17.57 -14.71
C SER A 222 5.77 18.32 -14.10
N GLU A 223 4.81 17.58 -13.60
CA GLU A 223 3.61 18.13 -12.95
C GLU A 223 3.46 17.54 -11.54
N LEU A 224 3.15 18.41 -10.57
CA LEU A 224 2.79 18.04 -9.21
C LEU A 224 1.43 18.62 -8.86
N CYS A 225 0.46 17.76 -8.62
CA CYS A 225 -0.83 18.14 -8.04
C CYS A 225 -0.80 17.93 -6.53
N ILE A 226 -1.28 18.90 -5.76
CA ILE A 226 -1.38 18.84 -4.30
C ILE A 226 -2.83 19.04 -3.89
N PHE A 227 -3.35 18.12 -3.10
CA PHE A 227 -4.75 18.10 -2.71
C PHE A 227 -4.90 18.64 -1.28
N SER A 228 -6.02 19.31 -1.01
CA SER A 228 -6.33 19.84 0.32
C SER A 228 -6.50 18.70 1.32
N LEU A 229 -5.51 18.52 2.21
CA LEU A 229 -5.55 17.50 3.26
C LEU A 229 -6.73 17.70 4.20
N SER A 230 -7.08 18.94 4.52
CA SER A 230 -8.23 19.27 5.36
C SER A 230 -9.53 18.73 4.77
N ASN A 231 -9.74 18.96 3.47
CA ASN A 231 -10.96 18.52 2.77
C ASN A 231 -11.02 17.00 2.65
N GLU A 232 -9.87 16.37 2.39
CA GLU A 232 -9.76 14.91 2.35
C GLU A 232 -10.06 14.27 3.72
N ILE A 233 -9.54 14.81 4.82
CA ILE A 233 -9.83 14.33 6.19
C ILE A 233 -11.30 14.55 6.53
N ASP A 234 -11.84 15.76 6.31
CA ASP A 234 -13.23 16.10 6.57
C ASP A 234 -14.19 15.11 5.87
N ARG A 235 -13.92 14.82 4.59
CA ARG A 235 -14.67 13.86 3.78
C ARG A 235 -14.65 12.45 4.38
N VAL A 236 -13.47 11.93 4.70
CA VAL A 236 -13.34 10.55 5.19
C VAL A 236 -13.90 10.43 6.61
N VAL A 237 -13.68 11.41 7.47
CA VAL A 237 -14.20 11.42 8.85
C VAL A 237 -15.73 11.51 8.86
N LYS A 238 -16.34 12.45 8.12
CA LYS A 238 -17.80 12.57 8.03
C LYS A 238 -18.46 11.28 7.57
N SER A 239 -17.86 10.61 6.59
CA SER A 239 -18.39 9.36 6.02
C SER A 239 -18.25 8.15 6.96
N ASN A 240 -17.37 8.23 7.96
CA ASN A 240 -17.01 7.08 8.81
C ASN A 240 -17.08 7.41 10.31
N ILE A 241 -17.68 8.52 10.74
CA ILE A 241 -17.60 8.96 12.15
C ILE A 241 -18.16 7.93 13.14
N ASP A 242 -19.29 7.31 12.82
CA ASP A 242 -19.89 6.31 13.69
C ASP A 242 -19.00 5.05 13.77
N LEU A 243 -18.26 4.73 12.70
CA LEU A 243 -17.29 3.64 12.67
C LEU A 243 -16.01 3.97 13.43
N ILE A 244 -15.52 5.22 13.31
CA ILE A 244 -14.37 5.73 14.07
C ILE A 244 -14.66 5.65 15.57
N ARG A 245 -15.85 6.09 16.00
CA ARG A 245 -16.29 5.99 17.40
C ARG A 245 -16.49 4.55 17.88
N TRP A 246 -16.96 3.67 17.01
CA TRP A 246 -17.06 2.26 17.33
C TRP A 246 -15.67 1.64 17.52
N TYR A 247 -14.71 1.99 16.66
CA TYR A 247 -13.35 1.44 16.69
C TYR A 247 -12.43 2.10 17.74
N SER A 248 -12.80 3.26 18.28
CA SER A 248 -12.07 3.87 19.40
C SER A 248 -12.22 3.07 20.70
N ILE A 249 -13.23 2.20 20.80
CA ILE A 249 -13.45 1.30 21.92
C ILE A 249 -12.48 0.11 21.80
N PRO A 250 -11.56 -0.11 22.76
CA PRO A 250 -10.49 -1.12 22.67
C PRO A 250 -10.98 -2.55 22.37
N GLU A 251 -12.14 -2.94 22.90
CA GLU A 251 -12.72 -4.28 22.70
C GLU A 251 -13.12 -4.56 21.25
N ASN A 252 -13.36 -3.50 20.46
CA ASN A 252 -13.68 -3.57 19.04
C ASN A 252 -12.42 -3.56 18.15
N GLN A 253 -11.25 -3.31 18.74
CA GLN A 253 -9.99 -3.24 18.01
C GLN A 253 -9.42 -4.63 17.78
N LEU A 254 -8.72 -4.77 16.65
CA LEU A 254 -7.95 -5.98 16.39
C LEU A 254 -6.64 -5.88 17.15
N VAL A 255 -6.29 -6.90 17.94
CA VAL A 255 -5.04 -6.95 18.72
C VAL A 255 -3.81 -6.69 17.84
N ALA A 256 -3.86 -7.20 16.60
CA ALA A 256 -2.80 -7.07 15.62
C ALA A 256 -2.77 -5.73 14.86
N ASP A 257 -3.79 -4.86 14.94
CA ASP A 257 -3.83 -3.63 14.15
C ASP A 257 -2.87 -2.54 14.69
N VAL A 258 -2.61 -1.54 13.87
CA VAL A 258 -1.72 -0.41 14.12
C VAL A 258 -2.09 0.38 15.38
N VAL A 259 -3.39 0.50 15.69
CA VAL A 259 -3.89 1.13 16.92
C VAL A 259 -3.35 0.47 18.20
N ASN A 260 -2.94 -0.80 18.10
CA ASN A 260 -2.40 -1.57 19.22
C ASN A 260 -0.87 -1.65 19.24
N GLY A 261 -0.17 -1.00 18.31
CA GLY A 261 1.28 -0.85 18.33
C GLY A 261 1.77 0.05 19.47
N ASN A 262 2.97 -0.21 19.99
CA ASN A 262 3.56 0.57 21.10
C ASN A 262 3.58 2.08 20.79
N ARG A 263 3.93 2.44 19.54
CA ARG A 263 4.02 3.85 19.13
C ARG A 263 2.69 4.56 19.04
N TYR A 264 1.61 3.84 18.77
CA TYR A 264 0.28 4.44 18.76
C TYR A 264 -0.16 4.75 20.19
N LYS A 265 -0.07 3.76 21.10
CA LYS A 265 -0.52 3.86 22.49
C LYS A 265 0.17 4.96 23.29
N ASN A 266 1.45 5.18 23.05
CA ASN A 266 2.22 6.19 23.78
C ASN A 266 1.85 7.65 23.41
N ASN A 267 1.03 7.87 22.38
CA ASN A 267 0.86 9.19 21.75
C ASN A 267 -0.60 9.52 21.37
N THR A 268 -1.63 9.02 22.07
CA THR A 268 -3.04 9.32 21.72
C THR A 268 -3.79 10.09 22.80
N SER A 269 -4.45 11.17 22.39
CA SER A 269 -5.58 11.79 23.09
C SER A 269 -6.93 11.30 22.51
N GLU A 270 -8.02 11.48 23.25
CA GLU A 270 -9.37 10.98 22.88
C GLU A 270 -9.95 11.52 21.55
N SER A 271 -9.37 12.58 20.97
CA SER A 271 -9.79 13.17 19.69
C SER A 271 -8.61 13.39 18.74
N CYS A 272 -7.73 12.39 18.65
CA CYS A 272 -6.59 12.40 17.74
C CYS A 272 -6.85 11.53 16.50
N LEU A 273 -6.55 12.07 15.32
CA LEU A 273 -6.55 11.34 14.05
C LEU A 273 -5.11 11.08 13.60
N SER A 274 -4.81 9.83 13.28
CA SER A 274 -3.46 9.40 12.94
C SER A 274 -3.39 9.00 11.48
N LEU A 275 -2.43 9.59 10.77
CA LEU A 275 -2.22 9.37 9.35
C LEU A 275 -1.08 8.38 9.10
N MET A 276 -1.33 7.40 8.24
CA MET A 276 -0.29 6.55 7.66
C MET A 276 0.01 7.01 6.24
N ILE A 277 1.22 7.48 5.98
CA ILE A 277 1.61 7.98 4.66
C ILE A 277 2.24 6.85 3.85
N SER A 278 1.96 6.79 2.55
CA SER A 278 2.61 5.85 1.65
C SER A 278 2.86 6.45 0.26
N THR A 279 3.98 6.09 -0.34
CA THR A 279 4.32 6.44 -1.72
C THR A 279 5.09 5.30 -2.40
N ASP A 280 4.89 5.16 -3.70
CA ASP A 280 5.46 4.10 -4.55
C ASP A 280 5.46 4.60 -5.99
N GLY A 281 6.63 4.60 -6.65
CA GLY A 281 6.81 5.07 -8.01
C GLY A 281 6.42 4.03 -9.05
N LYS A 282 5.56 4.39 -10.00
CA LYS A 282 5.14 3.46 -11.06
C LYS A 282 5.21 4.04 -12.46
N PRO A 283 5.78 3.30 -13.43
CA PRO A 283 5.69 3.69 -14.84
C PRO A 283 4.25 3.54 -15.34
N ILE A 284 3.68 4.59 -15.93
CA ILE A 284 2.37 4.56 -16.62
C ILE A 284 2.54 3.91 -18.00
N VAL A 285 3.53 4.36 -18.78
CA VAL A 285 3.72 3.94 -20.17
C VAL A 285 4.94 3.04 -20.27
N LYS A 286 4.73 1.82 -20.76
CA LYS A 286 5.79 0.83 -21.03
C LYS A 286 6.20 0.86 -22.50
N SER A 287 6.51 2.05 -23.02
CA SER A 287 7.12 2.21 -24.34
C SER A 287 8.60 2.49 -24.16
N LYS A 288 9.47 1.86 -24.97
CA LYS A 288 10.92 2.06 -24.94
C LYS A 288 11.34 3.53 -25.13
N ASN A 289 10.48 4.38 -25.71
CA ASN A 289 10.84 5.75 -26.13
C ASN A 289 10.17 6.89 -25.33
N LYS A 290 9.20 6.61 -24.43
CA LYS A 290 8.53 7.61 -23.56
C LYS A 290 8.08 6.93 -22.26
N GLN A 291 9.01 6.79 -21.30
CA GLN A 291 8.67 6.26 -19.98
C GLN A 291 8.23 7.39 -19.06
N THR A 292 6.93 7.55 -18.84
CA THR A 292 6.40 8.44 -17.80
C THR A 292 6.13 7.66 -16.52
N SER A 293 6.54 8.23 -15.39
CA SER A 293 6.34 7.70 -14.04
C SER A 293 5.35 8.55 -13.26
N VAL A 294 4.59 7.90 -12.38
CA VAL A 294 3.71 8.53 -11.42
C VAL A 294 4.08 8.13 -10.01
N TRP A 295 4.11 9.12 -9.13
CA TRP A 295 4.34 8.96 -7.71
C TRP A 295 3.15 9.56 -6.96
N PRO A 296 2.16 8.74 -6.59
CA PRO A 296 1.09 9.16 -5.71
C PRO A 296 1.60 9.16 -4.27
N ILE A 297 1.15 10.15 -3.49
CA ILE A 297 1.34 10.21 -2.05
C ILE A 297 -0.03 10.02 -1.43
N LEU A 298 -0.21 8.85 -0.83
CA LEU A 298 -1.47 8.43 -0.24
C LEU A 298 -1.38 8.51 1.28
N SER A 299 -2.52 8.72 1.90
CA SER A 299 -2.67 8.63 3.34
C SER A 299 -3.93 7.86 3.75
N PHE A 300 -3.92 7.32 4.97
CA PHE A 300 -5.01 6.53 5.53
C PHE A 300 -5.19 6.88 7.00
N LEU A 301 -6.44 6.94 7.47
CA LEU A 301 -6.78 7.16 8.87
C LEU A 301 -6.71 5.85 9.67
N VAL A 302 -5.87 5.82 10.69
CA VAL A 302 -5.67 4.64 11.56
C VAL A 302 -6.93 4.33 12.39
N GLU A 303 -7.76 5.32 12.67
CA GLU A 303 -8.94 5.16 13.51
C GLU A 303 -10.10 4.42 12.80
N ILE A 304 -9.96 4.13 11.50
CA ILE A 304 -10.91 3.33 10.72
C ILE A 304 -10.43 1.86 10.71
N PRO A 305 -11.28 0.84 10.93
CA PRO A 305 -10.87 -0.56 10.89
C PRO A 305 -10.24 -0.98 9.54
N PRO A 306 -9.25 -1.89 9.50
CA PRO A 306 -8.45 -2.18 8.31
C PRO A 306 -9.23 -2.49 7.02
N PRO A 307 -10.29 -3.34 7.02
CA PRO A 307 -11.02 -3.65 5.78
C PRO A 307 -11.70 -2.44 5.14
N VAL A 308 -12.06 -1.43 5.96
CA VAL A 308 -12.73 -0.21 5.53
C VAL A 308 -11.71 0.89 5.25
N ARG A 309 -10.65 0.99 6.07
CA ARG A 309 -9.51 1.91 5.91
C ARG A 309 -8.85 1.77 4.54
N GLU A 310 -8.69 0.53 4.07
CA GLU A 310 -8.02 0.21 2.81
C GLU A 310 -8.89 0.43 1.57
N HIS A 311 -10.16 0.76 1.74
CA HIS A 311 -11.05 1.02 0.62
C HIS A 311 -10.66 2.33 -0.08
N VAL A 312 -10.75 2.36 -1.41
CA VAL A 312 -10.37 3.54 -2.22
C VAL A 312 -11.11 4.82 -1.79
N ASN A 313 -12.38 4.69 -1.38
CA ASN A 313 -13.17 5.82 -0.87
C ASN A 313 -12.67 6.40 0.46
N ASN A 314 -11.88 5.64 1.22
CA ASN A 314 -11.32 6.07 2.50
C ASN A 314 -9.80 6.31 2.41
N THR A 315 -9.23 6.20 1.21
CA THR A 315 -7.87 6.60 0.92
C THR A 315 -7.85 8.11 0.68
N LEU A 316 -6.93 8.79 1.34
CA LEU A 316 -6.66 10.21 1.17
C LEU A 316 -5.58 10.34 0.10
N LEU A 317 -5.78 11.22 -0.87
CA LEU A 317 -4.73 11.59 -1.82
C LEU A 317 -4.11 12.91 -1.37
N LEU A 318 -2.80 12.93 -1.09
CA LEU A 318 -2.10 14.13 -0.65
C LEU A 318 -1.43 14.87 -1.81
N GLY A 319 -0.86 14.10 -2.73
CA GLY A 319 -0.22 14.65 -3.91
C GLY A 319 0.04 13.61 -4.99
N LEU A 320 0.24 14.09 -6.20
CA LEU A 320 0.46 13.28 -7.38
C LEU A 320 1.55 13.93 -8.23
N TRP A 321 2.71 13.28 -8.30
CA TRP A 321 3.75 13.66 -9.25
C TRP A 321 3.60 12.85 -10.53
N HIS A 322 3.63 13.53 -11.67
CA HIS A 322 3.58 12.94 -13.00
C HIS A 322 4.74 13.51 -13.81
N SER A 323 5.65 12.63 -14.25
CA SER A 323 6.86 13.08 -14.96
C SER A 323 7.58 11.94 -15.67
N PRO A 324 8.32 12.23 -16.76
CA PRO A 324 9.30 11.30 -17.33
C PRO A 324 10.44 10.97 -16.36
N VAL A 325 10.74 11.88 -15.43
CA VAL A 325 11.84 11.76 -14.49
C VAL A 325 11.32 11.51 -13.08
N THR A 326 12.13 10.80 -12.30
CA THR A 326 11.77 10.52 -10.91
C THR A 326 11.92 11.81 -10.09
N PRO A 327 10.96 12.16 -9.22
CA PRO A 327 11.03 13.44 -8.51
C PRO A 327 12.24 13.52 -7.58
N PRO A 328 12.85 14.71 -7.46
CA PRO A 328 13.64 15.08 -6.29
C PRO A 328 12.76 15.01 -5.03
N CYS A 329 13.31 14.48 -3.94
CA CYS A 329 12.55 14.24 -2.71
C CYS A 329 11.93 15.53 -2.14
N HIS A 330 12.69 16.64 -2.16
CA HIS A 330 12.24 17.92 -1.63
C HIS A 330 11.06 18.50 -2.43
N LEU A 331 11.07 18.41 -3.76
CA LEU A 331 9.94 18.87 -4.59
C LEU A 331 8.69 18.04 -4.38
N LEU A 332 8.87 16.73 -4.22
CA LEU A 332 7.75 15.81 -3.97
C LEU A 332 7.09 16.07 -2.61
N LEU A 333 7.85 16.38 -1.57
CA LEU A 333 7.37 16.33 -0.19
C LEU A 333 7.23 17.68 0.51
N ASN A 334 8.03 18.71 0.20
CA ASN A 334 8.07 19.94 1.02
C ASN A 334 6.68 20.57 1.22
N ARG A 335 5.98 20.84 0.11
CA ARG A 335 4.65 21.46 0.13
C ARG A 335 3.62 20.61 0.90
N ILE A 336 3.69 19.28 0.77
CA ILE A 336 2.80 18.35 1.47
C ILE A 336 3.13 18.28 2.96
N VAL A 337 4.41 18.26 3.31
CA VAL A 337 4.89 18.29 4.68
C VAL A 337 4.48 19.59 5.37
N ASP A 338 4.54 20.72 4.68
CA ASP A 338 4.13 22.01 5.24
C ASP A 338 2.61 22.07 5.50
N ASN A 339 1.80 21.54 4.56
CA ASN A 339 0.36 21.36 4.78
C ASN A 339 0.07 20.47 6.00
N ILE A 340 0.82 19.37 6.15
CA ILE A 340 0.71 18.48 7.31
C ILE A 340 1.12 19.18 8.60
N LYS A 341 2.23 19.93 8.61
CA LYS A 341 2.68 20.67 9.80
C LYS A 341 1.64 21.68 10.27
N CYS A 342 1.03 22.39 9.34
CA CYS A 342 -0.06 23.32 9.66
C CYS A 342 -1.17 22.57 10.40
N LEU A 343 -1.62 21.43 9.86
CA LEU A 343 -2.68 20.62 10.49
C LEU A 343 -2.28 19.95 11.80
N ILE A 344 -1.02 19.56 11.97
CA ILE A 344 -0.51 19.08 13.26
C ILE A 344 -0.57 20.21 14.30
N ALA A 345 -0.20 21.43 13.93
CA ALA A 345 -0.19 22.58 14.83
C ALA A 345 -1.59 23.10 15.17
N THR A 346 -2.49 23.18 14.18
CA THR A 346 -3.82 23.79 14.35
C THR A 346 -4.92 22.79 14.65
N GLY A 347 -4.73 21.50 14.35
CA GLY A 347 -5.82 20.54 14.25
C GLY A 347 -6.80 20.86 13.12
N ILE A 348 -7.94 20.17 13.10
CA ILE A 348 -9.02 20.35 12.12
C ILE A 348 -10.38 20.40 12.81
N ASN A 349 -11.23 21.35 12.40
CA ASN A 349 -12.62 21.46 12.84
C ASN A 349 -13.56 20.88 11.79
N ILE A 350 -14.33 19.86 12.15
CA ILE A 350 -15.22 19.13 11.25
C ILE A 350 -16.65 19.25 11.77
N VAL A 351 -17.57 19.71 10.92
CA VAL A 351 -19.00 19.80 11.25
C VAL A 351 -19.64 18.42 11.05
N ILE A 352 -20.02 17.76 12.14
CA ILE A 352 -20.67 16.45 12.14
C ILE A 352 -22.05 16.58 12.79
N LYS A 353 -23.12 16.22 12.08
CA LYS A 353 -24.50 16.24 12.60
C LYS A 353 -24.84 17.59 13.27
N LYS A 354 -24.45 18.71 12.62
CA LYS A 354 -24.59 20.11 13.10
C LYS A 354 -23.77 20.49 14.35
N LYS A 355 -22.83 19.64 14.80
CA LYS A 355 -21.88 19.96 15.87
C LYS A 355 -20.48 20.09 15.30
N ILE A 356 -19.72 21.07 15.78
CA ILE A 356 -18.30 21.20 15.44
C ILE A 356 -17.51 20.26 16.35
N MET A 357 -16.73 19.36 15.75
CA MET A 357 -15.78 18.50 16.45
C MET A 357 -14.36 18.90 16.05
N HIS A 358 -13.50 19.09 17.03
CA HIS A 358 -12.09 19.37 16.82
C HIS A 358 -11.29 18.07 16.90
N PHE A 359 -10.38 17.87 15.94
CA PHE A 359 -9.47 16.73 15.91
C PHE A 359 -8.02 17.21 15.82
N SER A 360 -7.16 16.68 16.68
CA SER A 360 -5.71 16.83 16.51
C SER A 360 -5.20 15.85 15.46
N ILE A 361 -4.16 16.22 14.73
CA ILE A 361 -3.57 15.39 13.68
C ILE A 361 -2.18 14.91 14.12
N LYS A 362 -1.87 13.64 13.89
CA LYS A 362 -0.51 13.10 14.01
C LYS A 362 -0.16 12.18 12.85
N ILE A 363 1.14 12.00 12.60
CA ILE A 363 1.63 11.01 11.64
C ILE A 363 2.07 9.76 12.39
N GLN A 364 1.44 8.63 12.06
CA GLN A 364 1.74 7.35 12.70
C GLN A 364 3.00 6.73 12.10
N LEU A 365 3.03 6.59 10.77
CA LEU A 365 4.15 5.97 10.07
C LEU A 365 4.16 6.31 8.58
N PHE A 366 5.31 6.07 7.95
CA PHE A 366 5.52 6.08 6.52
C PHE A 366 5.87 4.68 6.02
N SER A 367 5.29 4.26 4.90
CA SER A 367 5.53 2.95 4.27
C SER A 367 5.68 3.08 2.75
N GLY A 368 6.68 2.40 2.19
CA GLY A 368 6.96 2.37 0.76
C GLY A 368 7.87 1.20 0.41
N ASP A 369 8.06 0.94 -0.88
CA ASP A 369 9.05 -0.03 -1.34
C ASP A 369 10.48 0.44 -0.99
N LEU A 370 11.49 -0.43 -1.15
CA LEU A 370 12.85 -0.09 -0.73
C LEU A 370 13.42 1.17 -1.42
N PRO A 371 13.26 1.35 -2.75
CA PRO A 371 13.70 2.57 -3.43
C PRO A 371 12.94 3.84 -2.97
N ALA A 372 11.61 3.81 -2.89
CA ALA A 372 10.83 4.95 -2.43
C ALA A 372 11.18 5.29 -0.98
N ARG A 373 11.36 4.28 -0.12
CA ARG A 373 11.76 4.47 1.27
C ARG A 373 13.15 5.10 1.38
N ALA A 374 14.13 4.62 0.64
CA ALA A 374 15.48 5.19 0.63
C ALA A 374 15.43 6.66 0.18
N LYS A 375 14.72 6.96 -0.91
CA LYS A 375 14.51 8.32 -1.42
C LYS A 375 13.83 9.23 -0.40
N VAL A 376 12.68 8.82 0.15
CA VAL A 376 11.92 9.63 1.12
C VAL A 376 12.75 9.88 2.37
N ASN A 377 13.41 8.85 2.92
CA ASN A 377 14.22 8.98 4.12
C ASN A 377 15.58 9.67 3.88
N GLN A 378 15.95 9.95 2.62
CA GLN A 378 17.28 10.44 2.24
C GLN A 378 18.40 9.53 2.76
N LEU A 379 18.21 8.23 2.57
CA LEU A 379 19.18 7.18 2.87
C LEU A 379 19.62 6.47 1.57
N SER A 380 20.76 5.82 1.62
CA SER A 380 21.29 5.03 0.50
C SER A 380 20.37 3.85 0.16
N ASN A 381 20.30 3.52 -1.13
CA ASN A 381 19.54 2.38 -1.63
C ASN A 381 20.04 1.04 -1.08
N HIS A 382 19.26 -0.02 -1.27
CA HIS A 382 19.51 -1.39 -0.78
C HIS A 382 20.88 -1.99 -1.17
N ASN A 383 21.53 -1.48 -2.22
CA ASN A 383 22.89 -1.89 -2.64
C ASN A 383 24.02 -1.05 -2.02
N GLY A 384 23.73 -0.02 -1.20
CA GLY A 384 24.76 0.74 -0.50
C GLY A 384 25.44 -0.06 0.61
N TYR A 385 26.60 0.40 1.10
CA TYR A 385 27.30 -0.22 2.24
C TYR A 385 26.50 -0.14 3.54
N TYR A 386 25.79 0.97 3.78
CA TYR A 386 25.02 1.23 5.00
C TYR A 386 23.52 1.35 4.72
N ALA A 387 22.98 0.47 3.87
CA ALA A 387 21.62 0.59 3.35
C ALA A 387 20.51 0.37 4.40
N CYS A 388 20.81 -0.34 5.50
CA CYS A 388 19.79 -0.67 6.49
C CYS A 388 19.34 0.54 7.28
N SER A 389 18.15 1.06 7.04
CA SER A 389 17.64 2.21 7.80
C SER A 389 17.55 1.96 9.31
N MET A 390 17.51 0.72 9.79
CA MET A 390 17.33 0.41 11.23
C MET A 390 18.65 0.23 11.99
N CYS A 391 19.75 -0.12 11.34
CA CYS A 391 21.04 -0.37 11.99
C CYS A 391 22.22 0.14 11.17
N LEU A 392 23.38 0.29 11.81
CA LEU A 392 24.62 0.78 11.18
C LEU A 392 25.52 -0.35 10.68
N PHE A 393 24.96 -1.54 10.46
CA PHE A 393 25.73 -2.66 9.95
C PHE A 393 26.19 -2.39 8.51
N GLN A 394 27.50 -2.49 8.29
CA GLN A 394 28.14 -2.27 6.99
C GLN A 394 28.16 -3.57 6.18
N GLY A 395 27.53 -3.55 5.02
CA GLY A 395 27.65 -4.62 4.04
C GLY A 395 29.01 -4.63 3.33
N ARG A 396 29.33 -5.73 2.65
CA ARG A 396 30.59 -5.89 1.89
C ARG A 396 30.29 -6.08 0.41
N ARG A 397 31.07 -5.42 -0.47
CA ARG A 397 30.94 -5.62 -1.91
C ARG A 397 31.41 -7.02 -2.30
N CYS A 398 30.69 -7.61 -3.25
CA CYS A 398 31.02 -8.86 -3.89
C CYS A 398 30.77 -8.71 -5.39
N LEU A 399 31.77 -9.08 -6.18
CA LEU A 399 31.66 -9.12 -7.63
C LEU A 399 30.88 -10.37 -8.03
N ARG A 400 29.82 -10.20 -8.82
CA ARG A 400 29.08 -11.27 -9.48
C ARG A 400 29.14 -11.09 -11.00
N PRO A 401 28.75 -12.11 -11.79
CA PRO A 401 28.67 -11.98 -13.25
C PRO A 401 27.79 -10.81 -13.72
N CYS A 402 26.78 -10.42 -12.93
CA CYS A 402 25.87 -9.29 -13.20
C CYS A 402 26.28 -7.97 -12.54
N GLY A 403 27.54 -7.84 -12.07
CA GLY A 403 28.09 -6.63 -11.45
C GLY A 403 28.30 -6.73 -9.94
N TYR A 404 28.59 -5.57 -9.32
CA TYR A 404 28.87 -5.47 -7.89
C TYR A 404 27.58 -5.45 -7.05
N HIS A 405 27.47 -6.38 -6.12
CA HIS A 405 26.39 -6.41 -5.12
C HIS A 405 26.95 -6.21 -3.72
N THR A 406 26.14 -5.63 -2.84
CA THR A 406 26.48 -5.54 -1.42
C THR A 406 25.83 -6.66 -0.64
N LEU A 407 26.65 -7.40 0.10
CA LEU A 407 26.27 -8.53 0.93
C LEU A 407 26.18 -8.12 2.40
N TYR A 408 25.18 -8.63 3.08
CA TYR A 408 24.91 -8.40 4.48
C TYR A 408 24.96 -9.73 5.22
N ARG A 409 26.17 -10.27 5.36
CA ARG A 409 26.37 -11.63 5.86
C ARG A 409 26.00 -11.75 7.33
N TRP A 410 25.25 -12.80 7.69
CA TRP A 410 24.85 -13.05 9.07
C TRP A 410 26.07 -13.21 10.00
N VAL A 411 27.11 -13.90 9.54
CA VAL A 411 28.33 -14.13 10.32
C VAL A 411 29.08 -12.84 10.66
N ASP A 412 29.10 -11.88 9.75
CA ASP A 412 29.70 -10.57 9.99
C ASP A 412 28.80 -9.72 10.89
N PHE A 413 27.48 -9.82 10.72
CA PHE A 413 26.51 -9.11 11.53
C PHE A 413 26.68 -9.46 13.00
N ILE A 414 26.62 -10.74 13.38
CA ILE A 414 26.72 -11.15 14.80
C ILE A 414 28.06 -10.81 15.47
N GLN A 415 29.12 -10.61 14.69
CA GLN A 415 30.44 -10.19 15.20
C GLN A 415 30.58 -8.68 15.32
N ALA A 416 29.80 -7.92 14.54
CA ALA A 416 29.84 -6.46 14.54
C ALA A 416 29.07 -5.87 15.74
N PRO A 417 29.48 -4.69 16.22
CA PRO A 417 28.68 -3.93 17.18
C PRO A 417 27.28 -3.64 16.62
N GLN A 418 26.25 -4.11 17.32
CA GLN A 418 24.84 -4.02 16.93
C GLN A 418 24.25 -2.63 17.16
N LYS A 419 24.87 -1.61 16.54
CA LYS A 419 24.46 -0.22 16.69
C LYS A 419 23.19 0.05 15.88
N GLN A 420 22.14 0.48 16.58
CA GLN A 420 20.92 0.95 15.94
C GLN A 420 21.13 2.32 15.31
N ARG A 421 20.44 2.58 14.19
CA ARG A 421 20.41 3.91 13.58
C ARG A 421 19.33 4.75 14.25
N THR A 422 19.70 5.94 14.72
CA THR A 422 18.80 6.88 15.41
C THR A 422 18.52 8.12 14.56
N GLN A 423 17.46 8.86 14.90
CA GLN A 423 17.17 10.15 14.29
C GLN A 423 18.32 11.14 14.49
N GLU A 424 18.92 11.13 15.68
CA GLU A 424 20.08 11.97 16.00
C GLU A 424 21.28 11.64 15.09
N HIS A 425 21.59 10.35 14.91
CA HIS A 425 22.64 9.92 13.99
C HIS A 425 22.39 10.43 12.56
N ILE A 426 21.15 10.32 12.07
CA ILE A 426 20.78 10.81 10.73
C ILE A 426 20.96 12.34 10.66
N ASN A 427 20.53 13.08 11.68
CA ASN A 427 20.65 14.55 11.74
C ASN A 427 22.10 15.02 11.78
N ILE A 428 22.96 14.32 12.54
CA ILE A 428 24.40 14.63 12.60
C ILE A 428 25.05 14.35 11.25
N CYS A 429 24.76 13.19 10.64
CA CYS A 429 25.35 12.84 9.36
C CYS A 429 24.91 13.80 8.25
N SER A 430 23.62 14.15 8.20
CA SER A 430 23.08 15.04 7.17
C SER A 430 23.66 16.46 7.25
N LYS A 431 23.95 16.97 8.46
CA LYS A 431 24.64 18.26 8.66
C LYS A 431 26.11 18.25 8.25
N ARG A 432 26.74 17.07 8.21
CA ARG A 432 28.15 16.89 7.83
C ARG A 432 28.32 16.58 6.34
N LEU A 433 27.24 16.45 5.58
CA LEU A 433 27.32 16.29 4.13
C LEU A 433 27.79 17.60 3.51
N ASP A 434 28.66 17.50 2.52
CA ASP A 434 29.17 18.63 1.76
C ASP A 434 29.30 18.25 0.26
N HIS A 435 29.91 19.12 -0.53
CA HIS A 435 30.07 18.88 -1.98
C HIS A 435 30.95 17.66 -2.31
N VAL A 436 31.82 17.25 -1.38
CA VAL A 436 32.73 16.10 -1.49
C VAL A 436 32.09 14.85 -0.86
N ASN A 437 31.60 14.95 0.37
CA ASN A 437 30.95 13.89 1.14
C ASN A 437 29.44 13.89 0.91
N LYS A 438 29.02 13.35 -0.24
CA LYS A 438 27.59 13.20 -0.60
C LYS A 438 26.89 12.02 0.10
N ASN A 439 27.65 11.19 0.82
CA ASN A 439 27.13 10.04 1.55
C ASN A 439 27.95 9.79 2.81
N LEU A 440 27.31 9.84 3.98
CA LEU A 440 27.96 9.55 5.25
C LEU A 440 27.18 8.48 6.01
N PHE A 441 27.79 7.31 6.20
CA PHE A 441 27.13 6.13 6.80
C PHE A 441 25.76 5.83 6.18
N GLY A 442 25.60 6.00 4.86
CA GLY A 442 24.35 5.74 4.15
C GLY A 442 23.33 6.88 4.24
N VAL A 443 23.65 8.01 4.87
CA VAL A 443 22.83 9.24 4.83
C VAL A 443 23.25 10.08 3.63
N ILE A 444 22.30 10.47 2.79
CA ILE A 444 22.56 11.21 1.53
C ILE A 444 21.90 12.59 1.49
N GLY A 445 21.14 12.96 2.52
CA GLY A 445 20.50 14.27 2.60
C GLY A 445 19.61 14.43 3.83
N ILE A 446 18.89 15.55 3.87
CA ILE A 446 17.87 15.85 4.88
C ILE A 446 16.50 15.53 4.30
N SER A 447 15.77 14.63 4.95
CA SER A 447 14.42 14.28 4.52
C SER A 447 13.41 15.34 4.96
N PRO A 448 12.55 15.86 4.07
CA PRO A 448 11.45 16.74 4.48
C PRO A 448 10.53 16.08 5.52
N ILE A 449 10.29 14.76 5.40
CA ILE A 449 9.37 14.03 6.27
C ILE A 449 9.90 13.89 7.71
N SER A 450 11.21 14.04 7.94
CA SER A 450 11.78 13.94 9.30
C SER A 450 11.33 15.05 10.24
N SER A 451 10.68 16.09 9.69
CA SER A 451 10.10 17.18 10.48
C SER A 451 8.70 16.89 11.02
N ILE A 452 8.04 15.83 10.53
CA ILE A 452 6.68 15.42 10.94
C ILE A 452 6.61 13.99 11.48
N LEU A 453 7.67 13.19 11.31
CA LEU A 453 7.80 11.85 11.90
C LEU A 453 9.26 11.51 12.19
N SER A 454 9.50 10.60 13.14
CA SER A 454 10.83 10.13 13.52
C SER A 454 11.36 9.06 12.55
N ILE A 455 12.48 9.34 11.90
CA ILE A 455 13.23 8.44 11.01
C ILE A 455 14.44 7.88 11.77
N PRO A 456 14.71 6.56 11.70
CA PRO A 456 14.00 5.53 10.93
C PRO A 456 12.77 4.92 11.61
N GLN A 457 12.52 5.22 12.90
CA GLN A 457 11.63 4.42 13.75
C GLN A 457 10.17 4.39 13.28
N GLN A 458 9.67 5.44 12.64
CA GLN A 458 8.32 5.53 12.07
C GLN A 458 8.30 5.31 10.55
N SER A 459 9.41 4.88 9.96
CA SER A 459 9.45 4.39 8.58
C SER A 459 9.44 2.86 8.60
N THR A 460 8.45 2.20 8.01
CA THR A 460 8.26 0.73 8.07
C THR A 460 8.61 0.04 6.76
N PHE A 461 9.20 -1.15 6.86
CA PHE A 461 9.54 -2.00 5.72
C PHE A 461 8.25 -2.62 5.21
N ASP A 462 7.98 -2.43 3.92
CA ASP A 462 6.79 -2.99 3.30
C ASP A 462 6.92 -4.50 3.09
N TYR A 463 6.07 -5.27 3.76
CA TYR A 463 6.04 -6.73 3.68
C TYR A 463 5.76 -7.25 2.26
N PHE A 464 4.91 -6.57 1.49
CA PHE A 464 4.59 -7.03 0.13
C PHE A 464 5.81 -6.95 -0.78
N HIS A 465 6.58 -5.87 -0.71
CA HIS A 465 7.75 -5.71 -1.57
C HIS A 465 8.95 -6.47 -0.99
N LEU A 466 9.29 -6.25 0.28
CA LEU A 466 10.48 -6.85 0.89
C LEU A 466 10.39 -8.37 1.00
N VAL A 467 9.30 -8.89 1.59
CA VAL A 467 9.20 -10.32 1.90
C VAL A 467 8.65 -11.09 0.71
N LEU A 468 7.57 -10.63 0.08
CA LEU A 468 6.93 -11.40 -0.99
C LEU A 468 7.59 -11.20 -2.36
N GLU A 469 7.68 -9.96 -2.84
CA GLU A 469 8.16 -9.70 -4.21
C GLU A 469 9.67 -9.82 -4.36
N VAL A 470 10.45 -9.57 -3.30
CA VAL A 470 11.93 -9.71 -3.31
C VAL A 470 12.37 -11.03 -2.70
N HIS A 471 12.27 -11.19 -1.38
CA HIS A 471 12.90 -12.34 -0.68
C HIS A 471 12.28 -13.69 -1.06
N PHE A 472 10.96 -13.82 -1.02
CA PHE A 472 10.29 -15.07 -1.33
C PHE A 472 10.41 -15.43 -2.82
N ARG A 473 10.26 -14.45 -3.72
CA ARG A 473 10.52 -14.66 -5.15
C ARG A 473 11.93 -15.17 -5.41
N TYR A 474 12.91 -14.64 -4.70
CA TYR A 474 14.28 -15.12 -4.76
C TYR A 474 14.36 -16.60 -4.34
N LEU A 475 13.74 -17.00 -3.21
CA LEU A 475 13.69 -18.40 -2.80
C LEU A 475 13.03 -19.30 -3.86
N LEU A 476 11.94 -18.84 -4.49
CA LEU A 476 11.29 -19.56 -5.58
C LEU A 476 12.22 -19.75 -6.78
N SER A 477 13.08 -18.78 -7.08
CA SER A 477 14.07 -18.90 -8.16
C SER A 477 15.11 -19.98 -7.86
N GLU A 478 15.59 -20.04 -6.62
CA GLU A 478 16.52 -21.07 -6.18
C GLU A 478 15.88 -22.46 -6.26
N TRP A 479 14.69 -22.61 -5.69
CA TRP A 479 13.97 -23.88 -5.70
C TRP A 479 13.58 -24.30 -7.11
N TYR A 480 13.12 -23.38 -7.96
CA TYR A 480 12.80 -23.68 -9.35
C TYR A 480 14.03 -24.19 -10.10
N SER A 481 15.22 -23.61 -9.87
CA SER A 481 16.45 -24.10 -10.51
C SER A 481 16.82 -25.53 -10.11
N MET A 482 16.47 -25.95 -8.89
CA MET A 482 16.63 -27.33 -8.42
C MET A 482 15.55 -28.25 -9.00
N ILE A 483 14.28 -27.83 -8.91
CA ILE A 483 13.11 -28.64 -9.27
C ILE A 483 12.99 -28.83 -10.78
N LYS A 484 13.37 -27.82 -11.60
CA LYS A 484 13.20 -27.86 -13.06
C LYS A 484 13.94 -29.02 -13.74
N GLN A 485 14.94 -29.59 -13.07
CA GLN A 485 15.68 -30.76 -13.54
C GLN A 485 14.84 -32.05 -13.47
N ASN A 486 13.73 -32.03 -12.75
CA ASN A 486 12.83 -33.16 -12.55
C ASN A 486 11.44 -32.85 -13.12
N GLU A 487 11.18 -33.33 -14.34
CA GLU A 487 9.90 -33.11 -15.03
C GLU A 487 8.70 -33.65 -14.25
N LYS A 488 8.87 -34.76 -13.51
CA LYS A 488 7.79 -35.34 -12.69
C LYS A 488 7.41 -34.36 -11.57
N ALA A 489 8.40 -33.74 -10.93
CA ALA A 489 8.16 -32.74 -9.90
C ALA A 489 7.45 -31.49 -10.43
N LEU A 490 7.84 -30.98 -11.61
CA LEU A 490 7.15 -29.84 -12.23
C LEU A 490 5.68 -30.18 -12.56
N LYS A 491 5.44 -31.33 -13.19
CA LYS A 491 4.07 -31.80 -13.49
C LYS A 491 3.25 -31.95 -12.21
N LEU A 492 3.83 -32.50 -11.14
CA LEU A 492 3.17 -32.62 -9.84
C LEU A 492 2.78 -31.26 -9.28
N ILE A 493 3.67 -30.26 -9.34
CA ILE A 493 3.40 -28.90 -8.84
C ILE A 493 2.23 -28.29 -9.60
N ASP A 494 2.26 -28.29 -10.93
CA ASP A 494 1.21 -27.65 -11.72
C ASP A 494 -0.13 -28.36 -11.52
N GLN A 495 -0.15 -29.70 -11.48
CA GLN A 495 -1.36 -30.49 -11.13
C GLN A 495 -1.87 -30.18 -9.72
N TYR A 496 -0.98 -30.03 -8.74
CA TYR A 496 -1.36 -29.67 -7.38
C TYR A 496 -2.00 -28.27 -7.34
N LEU A 497 -1.40 -27.30 -8.03
CA LEU A 497 -1.91 -25.93 -8.10
C LEU A 497 -3.27 -25.84 -8.78
N ASP A 498 -3.49 -26.60 -9.86
CA ASP A 498 -4.75 -26.66 -10.59
C ASP A 498 -5.85 -27.40 -9.81
N GLY A 499 -5.48 -28.38 -9.00
CA GLY A 499 -6.42 -29.13 -8.15
C GLY A 499 -6.97 -28.35 -6.95
N ILE A 500 -6.36 -27.22 -6.57
CA ILE A 500 -6.79 -26.42 -5.43
C ILE A 500 -8.09 -25.67 -5.76
N LYS A 501 -9.12 -25.87 -4.94
CA LYS A 501 -10.32 -25.04 -4.93
C LYS A 501 -10.11 -23.81 -4.05
N TYR A 502 -9.96 -22.65 -4.68
CA TYR A 502 -9.74 -21.39 -3.99
C TYR A 502 -11.07 -20.82 -3.45
N PRO A 503 -11.13 -20.35 -2.19
CA PRO A 503 -12.28 -19.62 -1.68
C PRO A 503 -12.53 -18.34 -2.50
N HIS A 504 -13.80 -17.93 -2.62
CA HIS A 504 -14.19 -16.72 -3.37
C HIS A 504 -13.53 -15.42 -2.86
N THR A 505 -13.00 -15.42 -1.63
CA THR A 505 -12.27 -14.30 -1.03
C THR A 505 -10.85 -14.13 -1.59
N PHE A 506 -10.32 -15.12 -2.32
CA PHE A 506 -9.01 -15.05 -2.96
C PHE A 506 -9.15 -14.41 -4.35
N ASN A 507 -8.83 -13.12 -4.45
CA ASN A 507 -8.96 -12.37 -5.71
C ASN A 507 -8.08 -12.88 -6.87
N ARG A 508 -7.03 -13.69 -6.58
CA ARG A 508 -6.11 -14.25 -7.58
C ARG A 508 -5.56 -15.59 -7.09
N LYS A 509 -5.55 -16.60 -7.96
CA LYS A 509 -4.81 -17.84 -7.77
C LYS A 509 -3.40 -17.72 -8.35
N PRO A 510 -2.38 -18.38 -7.78
CA PRO A 510 -1.10 -18.54 -8.46
C PRO A 510 -1.30 -19.18 -9.84
N GLY A 511 -0.58 -18.70 -10.85
CA GLY A 511 -0.53 -19.33 -12.17
C GLY A 511 0.49 -20.47 -12.21
N ASP A 512 0.92 -20.84 -13.42
CA ASP A 512 1.94 -21.88 -13.64
C ASP A 512 3.21 -21.60 -12.84
N PHE A 513 3.79 -22.65 -12.25
CA PHE A 513 4.98 -22.49 -11.40
C PHE A 513 6.18 -21.98 -12.20
N SER A 514 6.35 -22.41 -13.45
CA SER A 514 7.41 -21.91 -14.34
C SER A 514 7.36 -20.39 -14.60
N LYS A 515 6.20 -19.76 -14.40
CA LYS A 515 5.96 -18.33 -14.61
C LYS A 515 5.89 -17.56 -13.30
N PHE A 516 6.41 -18.10 -12.19
CA PHE A 516 6.37 -17.47 -10.87
C PHE A 516 6.90 -16.04 -10.86
N ASN A 517 7.90 -15.71 -11.69
CA ASN A 517 8.44 -14.36 -11.88
C ASN A 517 7.39 -13.31 -12.29
N LYS A 518 6.31 -13.72 -12.94
CA LYS A 518 5.20 -12.84 -13.36
C LYS A 518 4.09 -12.72 -12.31
N TRP A 519 4.07 -13.60 -11.30
CA TRP A 519 3.08 -13.58 -10.23
C TRP A 519 3.14 -12.26 -9.47
N LYS A 520 1.98 -11.73 -9.09
CA LYS A 520 1.87 -10.50 -8.30
C LYS A 520 2.01 -10.82 -6.81
N ALA A 521 2.32 -9.82 -5.98
CA ALA A 521 2.37 -9.97 -4.52
C ALA A 521 1.20 -10.74 -3.89
N SER A 522 -0.03 -10.58 -4.41
CA SER A 522 -1.20 -11.32 -3.88
C SER A 522 -1.16 -12.83 -4.16
N GLU A 523 -0.62 -13.22 -5.32
CA GLU A 523 -0.43 -14.62 -5.71
C GLU A 523 0.74 -15.23 -4.93
N LEU A 524 1.85 -14.50 -4.82
CA LEU A 524 2.98 -14.88 -3.95
C LEU A 524 2.54 -15.06 -2.50
N ARG A 525 1.72 -14.16 -1.96
CA ARG A 525 1.15 -14.28 -0.61
C ARG A 525 0.31 -15.55 -0.49
N CYS A 526 -0.56 -15.81 -1.45
CA CYS A 526 -1.40 -17.00 -1.46
C CYS A 526 -0.53 -18.27 -1.44
N PHE A 527 0.48 -18.30 -2.31
CA PHE A 527 1.42 -19.40 -2.39
C PHE A 527 2.21 -19.60 -1.09
N MET A 528 2.84 -18.54 -0.57
CA MET A 528 3.66 -18.58 0.65
C MET A 528 2.89 -19.01 1.89
N ILE A 529 1.68 -18.49 2.08
CA ILE A 529 0.94 -18.64 3.34
C ILE A 529 0.09 -19.91 3.37
N TYR A 530 -0.43 -20.37 2.23
CA TYR A 530 -1.44 -21.44 2.21
C TYR A 530 -1.03 -22.69 1.43
N ILE A 531 -0.09 -22.60 0.49
CA ILE A 531 0.14 -23.66 -0.51
C ILE A 531 1.51 -24.31 -0.39
N VAL A 532 2.55 -23.48 -0.27
CA VAL A 532 3.92 -23.92 -0.51
C VAL A 532 4.37 -24.98 0.49
N LEU A 533 4.00 -24.86 1.77
CA LEU A 533 4.44 -25.81 2.78
C LEU A 533 3.82 -27.22 2.56
N PRO A 534 2.49 -27.38 2.43
CA PRO A 534 1.90 -28.65 2.01
C PRO A 534 2.48 -29.21 0.70
N LEU A 535 2.70 -28.33 -0.30
CA LEU A 535 3.25 -28.73 -1.59
C LEU A 535 4.68 -29.27 -1.46
N LEU A 536 5.55 -28.60 -0.68
CA LEU A 536 6.92 -29.05 -0.47
C LEU A 536 6.98 -30.42 0.24
N PHE A 537 6.10 -30.66 1.22
CA PHE A 537 5.97 -31.99 1.85
C PHE A 537 5.48 -33.06 0.87
N LYS A 538 4.49 -32.73 0.03
CA LYS A 538 4.03 -33.68 -1.01
C LYS A 538 5.15 -34.02 -1.98
N LEU A 539 5.92 -33.01 -2.41
CA LEU A 539 7.07 -33.20 -3.30
C LEU A 539 8.15 -34.07 -2.67
N SER A 540 8.47 -33.89 -1.39
CA SER A 540 9.51 -34.71 -0.74
C SER A 540 9.10 -36.18 -0.57
N LEU A 541 7.80 -36.46 -0.45
CA LEU A 541 7.25 -37.81 -0.37
C LEU A 541 7.15 -38.51 -1.74
N GLU A 542 6.60 -37.82 -2.74
CA GLU A 542 6.31 -38.43 -4.05
C GLU A 542 7.48 -38.38 -5.03
N VAL A 543 8.41 -37.44 -4.82
CA VAL A 543 9.62 -37.29 -5.63
C VAL A 543 10.84 -37.18 -4.73
N PRO A 544 11.34 -38.32 -4.19
CA PRO A 544 12.51 -38.32 -3.31
C PRO A 544 13.71 -37.60 -3.94
N ASN A 545 14.48 -36.90 -3.11
CA ASN A 545 15.66 -36.11 -3.50
C ASN A 545 15.38 -34.88 -4.38
N CYS A 546 14.13 -34.58 -4.75
CA CYS A 546 13.82 -33.35 -5.51
C CYS A 546 14.01 -32.09 -4.66
N VAL A 547 13.48 -32.11 -3.43
CA VAL A 547 13.66 -31.03 -2.45
C VAL A 547 14.21 -31.62 -1.14
N PRO A 548 15.45 -31.30 -0.77
CA PRO A 548 16.01 -31.70 0.52
C PRO A 548 15.14 -31.29 1.72
N ASN A 549 14.93 -32.21 2.67
CA ASN A 549 14.15 -31.95 3.89
C ASN A 549 14.70 -30.75 4.69
N VAL A 550 16.02 -30.54 4.67
CA VAL A 550 16.67 -29.39 5.33
C VAL A 550 16.16 -28.05 4.76
N LEU A 551 15.87 -27.95 3.46
CA LEU A 551 15.30 -26.74 2.87
C LEU A 551 13.85 -26.53 3.31
N ILE A 552 13.08 -27.60 3.49
CA ILE A 552 11.70 -27.54 3.99
C ILE A 552 11.71 -27.06 5.44
N SER A 553 12.56 -27.63 6.29
CA SER A 553 12.73 -27.20 7.69
C SER A 553 13.22 -25.75 7.78
N HIS A 554 14.15 -25.36 6.91
CA HIS A 554 14.63 -23.97 6.84
C HIS A 554 13.52 -23.00 6.44
N PHE A 555 12.73 -23.33 5.42
CA PHE A 555 11.59 -22.52 5.03
C PHE A 555 10.50 -22.47 6.12
N LEU A 556 10.29 -23.57 6.85
CA LEU A 556 9.33 -23.61 7.96
C LEU A 556 9.65 -22.56 9.03
N LEU A 557 10.92 -22.31 9.33
CA LEU A 557 11.33 -21.23 10.25
C LEU A 557 10.85 -19.86 9.75
N LEU A 558 11.10 -19.56 8.47
CA LEU A 558 10.64 -18.32 7.84
C LEU A 558 9.11 -18.24 7.78
N PHE A 559 8.44 -19.36 7.48
CA PHE A 559 6.99 -19.44 7.43
C PHE A 559 6.38 -19.10 8.79
N ILE A 560 6.83 -19.75 9.87
CA ILE A 560 6.36 -19.47 11.24
C ILE A 560 6.61 -18.01 11.58
N TYR A 561 7.83 -17.52 11.35
CA TYR A 561 8.21 -16.13 11.60
C TYR A 561 7.26 -15.15 10.90
N ILE A 562 7.14 -15.23 9.57
CA ILE A 562 6.34 -14.29 8.79
C ILE A 562 4.84 -14.47 9.03
N ARG A 563 4.34 -15.69 9.22
CA ARG A 563 2.92 -15.96 9.48
C ARG A 563 2.47 -15.32 10.79
N THR A 564 3.32 -15.38 11.82
CA THR A 564 3.08 -14.77 13.13
C THR A 564 3.16 -13.26 13.06
N LEU A 565 4.23 -12.70 12.45
CA LEU A 565 4.36 -11.24 12.33
C LEU A 565 3.29 -10.60 11.44
N ARG A 566 2.74 -11.35 10.48
CA ARG A 566 1.65 -10.87 9.62
C ARG A 566 0.32 -10.75 10.37
N HIS A 567 0.06 -11.62 11.34
CA HIS A 567 -1.17 -11.63 12.12
C HIS A 567 -0.99 -12.47 13.39
N PHE A 568 -1.38 -11.91 14.53
CA PHE A 568 -1.27 -12.53 15.85
C PHE A 568 -2.48 -12.16 16.73
N ASP A 569 -2.92 -13.10 17.56
CA ASP A 569 -4.01 -12.85 18.53
C ASP A 569 -3.48 -12.34 19.88
N LYS A 570 -2.19 -12.59 20.17
CA LYS A 570 -1.51 -12.19 21.40
C LYS A 570 -0.17 -11.54 21.07
N ARG A 571 0.19 -10.50 21.83
CA ARG A 571 1.45 -9.77 21.68
C ARG A 571 2.67 -10.66 21.97
N ASP A 572 2.57 -11.57 22.92
CA ASP A 572 3.67 -12.47 23.26
C ASP A 572 4.08 -13.38 22.09
N HIS A 573 3.18 -13.62 21.12
CA HIS A 573 3.54 -14.39 19.93
C HIS A 573 4.66 -13.73 19.13
N ILE A 574 4.70 -12.39 19.03
CA ILE A 574 5.74 -11.69 18.27
C ILE A 574 7.06 -11.59 19.05
N GLU A 575 7.00 -11.52 20.38
CA GLU A 575 8.18 -11.42 21.25
C GLU A 575 9.00 -12.72 21.25
N ASN A 576 8.34 -13.86 20.97
CA ASN A 576 8.96 -15.18 20.84
C ASN A 576 9.54 -15.47 19.45
N MET A 577 9.44 -14.56 18.48
CA MET A 577 9.91 -14.76 17.10
C MET A 577 11.41 -14.56 16.83
N PRO A 578 12.22 -13.81 17.61
CA PRO A 578 13.64 -13.62 17.33
C PRO A 578 14.46 -14.92 17.14
N PRO A 579 14.28 -15.98 17.95
CA PRO A 579 15.02 -17.24 17.75
C PRO A 579 14.80 -17.86 16.36
N TYR A 580 13.57 -17.82 15.83
CA TYR A 580 13.24 -18.39 14.52
C TYR A 580 14.01 -17.71 13.39
N ILE A 581 14.04 -16.37 13.40
CA ILE A 581 14.75 -15.63 12.36
C ILE A 581 16.27 -15.75 12.52
N HIS A 582 16.80 -15.78 13.74
CA HIS A 582 18.25 -16.00 13.96
C HIS A 582 18.71 -17.35 13.42
N VAL A 583 17.97 -18.43 13.70
CA VAL A 583 18.28 -19.75 13.16
C VAL A 583 18.16 -19.73 11.63
N TYR A 584 17.09 -19.16 11.08
CA TYR A 584 16.93 -19.03 9.62
C TYR A 584 18.13 -18.33 8.96
N LEU A 585 18.58 -17.19 9.51
CA LEU A 585 19.71 -16.44 8.98
C LEU A 585 21.04 -17.20 9.12
N SER A 586 21.25 -17.91 10.23
CA SER A 586 22.48 -18.68 10.48
C SER A 586 22.74 -19.83 9.49
N TYR A 587 21.68 -20.36 8.87
CA TYR A 587 21.75 -21.44 7.88
C TYR A 587 21.57 -20.96 6.44
N PHE A 588 21.19 -19.70 6.20
CA PHE A 588 20.85 -19.21 4.86
C PHE A 588 22.01 -19.35 3.88
N SER A 589 23.21 -18.88 4.25
CA SER A 589 24.41 -18.94 3.41
C SER A 589 24.85 -20.37 3.10
N LYS A 590 24.69 -21.29 4.05
CA LYS A 590 25.00 -22.72 3.89
C LYS A 590 24.07 -23.41 2.88
N LEU A 591 22.83 -22.95 2.76
CA LEU A 591 21.82 -23.55 1.89
C LEU A 591 21.73 -22.93 0.50
N TYR A 592 21.94 -21.61 0.38
CA TYR A 592 21.69 -20.90 -0.89
C TYR A 592 22.93 -20.25 -1.53
N ASN A 593 24.11 -20.34 -0.90
CA ASN A 593 25.38 -19.64 -1.21
C ASN A 593 25.57 -18.33 -0.39
N PRO A 594 26.73 -18.15 0.29
CA PRO A 594 27.04 -16.92 1.03
C PRO A 594 27.00 -15.64 0.20
N CYS A 595 27.28 -15.75 -1.10
CA CYS A 595 27.18 -14.63 -2.02
C CYS A 595 25.75 -14.13 -2.17
N LYS A 596 24.72 -14.80 -1.65
CA LYS A 596 23.30 -14.43 -1.81
C LYS A 596 22.65 -13.85 -0.57
N GLU A 597 23.42 -13.56 0.48
CA GLU A 597 22.97 -12.79 1.65
C GLU A 597 22.78 -11.30 1.29
N LEU A 598 21.79 -11.02 0.45
CA LEU A 598 21.43 -9.67 0.01
C LEU A 598 20.70 -8.90 1.12
N PHE A 599 20.51 -7.59 0.88
CA PHE A 599 19.80 -6.71 1.81
C PHE A 599 18.44 -7.25 2.27
N SER A 600 17.67 -7.89 1.39
CA SER A 600 16.36 -8.44 1.73
C SER A 600 16.42 -9.51 2.83
N VAL A 601 17.51 -10.28 2.87
CA VAL A 601 17.76 -11.31 3.88
C VAL A 601 18.04 -10.65 5.22
N HIS A 602 18.95 -9.66 5.23
CA HIS A 602 19.28 -8.90 6.44
C HIS A 602 18.07 -8.16 7.03
N ALA A 603 17.26 -7.52 6.18
CA ALA A 603 16.12 -6.73 6.63
C ALA A 603 15.07 -7.55 7.42
N LEU A 604 15.03 -8.88 7.25
CA LEU A 604 14.12 -9.76 7.98
C LEU A 604 14.32 -9.67 9.50
N ILE A 605 15.54 -9.45 9.99
CA ILE A 605 15.80 -9.40 11.44
C ILE A 605 15.07 -8.25 12.14
N HIS A 606 14.73 -7.18 11.40
CA HIS A 606 14.09 -5.98 11.95
C HIS A 606 12.55 -6.09 11.99
N LEU A 607 11.96 -7.09 11.34
CA LEU A 607 10.50 -7.16 11.16
C LEU A 607 9.73 -7.44 12.46
N TRP A 608 10.32 -8.16 13.41
CA TRP A 608 9.65 -8.46 14.67
C TRP A 608 9.50 -7.21 15.55
N GLN A 609 10.55 -6.40 15.66
CA GLN A 609 10.50 -5.10 16.35
C GLN A 609 9.51 -4.17 15.68
N GLN A 610 9.54 -4.13 14.34
CA GLN A 610 8.57 -3.35 13.59
C GLN A 610 7.12 -3.76 13.90
N ALA A 611 6.84 -5.07 14.00
CA ALA A 611 5.52 -5.57 14.34
C ALA A 611 5.09 -5.20 15.77
N GLN A 612 6.05 -5.17 16.71
CA GLN A 612 5.83 -4.73 18.09
C GLN A 612 5.47 -3.25 18.15
N GLU A 613 6.22 -2.42 17.43
CA GLU A 613 6.07 -0.97 17.45
C GLU A 613 4.82 -0.47 16.70
N HIS A 614 4.49 -1.10 15.57
CA HIS A 614 3.50 -0.59 14.62
C HIS A 614 2.30 -1.50 14.39
N GLY A 615 2.19 -2.62 15.10
CA GLY A 615 1.20 -3.67 14.82
C GLY A 615 1.65 -4.60 13.68
N ALA A 616 0.83 -5.59 13.34
CA ALA A 616 1.23 -6.66 12.44
C ALA A 616 1.53 -6.20 11.01
N LEU A 617 2.42 -6.94 10.33
CA LEU A 617 2.93 -6.60 9.00
C LEU A 617 1.83 -6.37 7.95
N ALA A 618 0.69 -7.05 8.10
CA ALA A 618 -0.45 -6.91 7.19
C ALA A 618 -1.08 -5.52 7.23
N TYR A 619 -1.00 -4.80 8.35
CA TYR A 619 -1.75 -3.56 8.57
C TYR A 619 -0.94 -2.28 8.38
N HIS A 620 0.39 -2.37 8.28
CA HIS A 620 1.25 -1.23 7.95
C HIS A 620 1.99 -1.34 6.60
N SER A 621 1.79 -2.43 5.87
CA SER A 621 2.32 -2.59 4.50
C SER A 621 1.22 -2.26 3.51
N ARG A 622 1.52 -1.45 2.49
CA ARG A 622 0.49 -0.87 1.62
C ARG A 622 0.80 -1.16 0.18
N LYS A 623 -0.10 -1.94 -0.42
CA LYS A 623 -0.18 -2.11 -1.87
C LYS A 623 -0.97 -0.93 -2.41
N LEU A 624 -0.43 -0.17 -3.36
CA LEU A 624 -1.22 0.80 -4.13
C LEU A 624 -2.52 0.10 -4.60
N PRO A 625 -3.72 0.61 -4.22
CA PRO A 625 -5.00 0.00 -4.53
C PRO A 625 -5.06 -0.49 -5.99
N THR A 626 -5.62 -1.67 -6.24
CA THR A 626 -5.59 -2.29 -7.59
C THR A 626 -6.25 -1.45 -8.68
N ASN A 627 -7.11 -0.50 -8.33
CA ASN A 627 -7.69 0.47 -9.27
C ASN A 627 -6.67 1.56 -9.68
N LEU A 628 -5.65 1.87 -8.87
CA LEU A 628 -4.46 2.60 -9.29
C LEU A 628 -3.60 1.78 -10.28
N ARG A 629 -3.67 0.45 -10.27
CA ARG A 629 -2.90 -0.40 -11.20
C ARG A 629 -3.52 -0.53 -12.59
N LYS A 630 -4.83 -0.29 -12.70
CA LYS A 630 -5.51 -0.08 -13.98
C LYS A 630 -5.45 1.38 -14.42
N ALA A 631 -4.80 2.24 -13.64
CA ALA A 631 -4.79 3.67 -13.86
C ALA A 631 -3.77 4.09 -14.93
N ARG A 632 -4.25 4.08 -16.17
CA ARG A 632 -4.23 5.29 -17.01
C ARG A 632 -5.27 6.33 -16.54
N ALA A 633 -5.78 6.17 -15.32
CA ALA A 633 -7.03 6.70 -14.75
C ALA A 633 -6.77 7.44 -13.42
N TRP A 634 -5.58 8.01 -13.28
CA TRP A 634 -5.24 8.97 -12.25
C TRP A 634 -4.87 10.26 -12.94
N ILE A 635 -5.86 10.82 -13.61
CA ILE A 635 -6.01 12.26 -13.64
C ILE A 635 -7.39 12.49 -13.02
N CYS A 636 -7.31 12.56 -11.70
CA CYS A 636 -8.27 13.07 -10.74
C CYS A 636 -9.50 12.23 -10.36
N HIS A 637 -9.60 11.94 -9.06
CA HIS A 637 -10.83 11.51 -8.40
C HIS A 637 -11.55 12.79 -7.93
N PHE A 638 -12.85 12.96 -8.20
CA PHE A 638 -13.60 14.13 -7.77
C PHE A 638 -14.91 13.75 -7.10
N ARG A 639 -15.48 14.67 -6.29
CA ARG A 639 -16.83 14.51 -5.73
C ARG A 639 -17.61 15.82 -5.83
N THR A 640 -18.87 15.72 -6.23
CA THR A 640 -19.82 16.85 -6.19
C THR A 640 -20.08 17.30 -4.75
N PRO A 641 -20.64 18.51 -4.52
CA PRO A 641 -21.02 19.00 -3.20
C PRO A 641 -21.91 18.04 -2.37
N ASN A 642 -22.59 17.10 -3.04
CA ASN A 642 -23.47 16.09 -2.45
C ASN A 642 -22.76 14.74 -2.13
N GLY A 643 -21.42 14.69 -2.20
CA GLY A 643 -20.63 13.51 -1.79
C GLY A 643 -20.52 12.40 -2.84
N LEU A 644 -20.87 12.69 -4.08
CA LEU A 644 -20.98 11.73 -5.18
C LEU A 644 -19.65 11.55 -5.90
N LEU A 645 -19.05 10.35 -5.86
CA LEU A 645 -17.77 10.05 -6.52
C LEU A 645 -17.93 10.19 -8.03
N VAL A 646 -17.00 10.91 -8.64
CA VAL A 646 -16.87 11.15 -10.06
C VAL A 646 -15.45 10.74 -10.44
N VAL A 647 -15.34 9.75 -11.31
CA VAL A 647 -14.04 9.29 -11.82
C VAL A 647 -13.74 10.07 -13.08
N TYR A 648 -12.74 10.95 -13.04
CA TYR A 648 -12.25 11.63 -14.22
C TYR A 648 -11.16 10.81 -14.89
N TYR A 649 -11.15 10.84 -16.23
CA TYR A 649 -10.11 10.25 -17.07
C TYR A 649 -9.66 11.34 -18.05
N THR A 650 -8.54 12.04 -17.88
CA THR A 650 -8.06 12.87 -19.01
C THR A 650 -7.42 11.92 -20.02
N SER A 651 -8.15 11.60 -21.08
CA SER A 651 -7.53 11.17 -22.34
C SER A 651 -7.12 12.35 -23.22
N THR A 652 -7.30 13.62 -22.78
CA THR A 652 -7.05 14.77 -23.64
C THR A 652 -6.34 15.93 -22.95
N GLN A 653 -5.03 15.73 -22.74
CA GLN A 653 -4.00 16.67 -23.21
C GLN A 653 -2.71 15.94 -23.65
N PHE A 654 -2.84 14.68 -24.07
CA PHE A 654 -1.74 13.92 -24.66
C PHE A 654 -1.83 13.99 -26.19
N LYS A 655 -1.72 15.19 -26.76
CA LYS A 655 -1.48 15.33 -28.20
C LYS A 655 0.02 15.19 -28.44
N THR A 656 0.39 14.05 -29.02
CA THR A 656 1.63 13.72 -29.76
C THR A 656 2.96 13.82 -29.02
#